data_AF-A0A812LQ17-F1
#
_entry.id   AF-A0A812LQ17-F1
#
_cell.length_a   1.000
_cell.length_b   1.000
_cell.length_c   1.000
_cell.angle_alpha   90.00
_cell.angle_beta   90.00
_cell.angle_gamma   90.00
#
_symmetry.space_group_name_H-M   'P 1'
#
loop_
_entity.id
_entity.type
_entity.pdbx_description
1 polymer ?
#
loop_
_entity_poly.entity_id
_entity_poly.type
_entity_poly.pdbx_seq_one_letter_code
_entity_poly.pdbx_strand_id
1 'polypeptide(L)'
;MSGFAWRDARNGAQRDSWWRSEACFLVASHVLLFASANWFFAKLLYRDYEVKQRYIQLLFAATFAASSSMFELMLATVAGFLDPDVRAVAWKVDHWTLIWLAYVALPACFVWTSVRSICYGSHRLAFASAVLSLPPFWYAIYISGRLIHIDSVSFSADLLMARIGVLGVTVVATLSGFGAVNFPFQSMHSFLRPVTQQQVADVEQRLLRTMRLISARKRQELTLKQEESRLSAREEPLSIVGRVAQLVQRPLLSLEALGLNVRGGSATRKQLSTEIQALEAFSRELFVELDELIQARLCELKARTMLGRVMNVLGRCCSAICVYKILMSSLNLLLRRGSAQAEDPATRLLTILLLNLRVPVDVSYWAPMLSLIFDLIISVPVWTCRKTKESICQLLFEDFAAKSVCLVSSAFLVGLAARSSTALVVDIGATGTTVTPVEDGYPLTECIVHSSVGGNVLDMAMFQLLQDAGAVLPDGLSGAEAGKIAKEQLAWVAQDFTLELQNLKRMDVPKQPPKPSMCHFVGTGNRCIFQASRGEGFRCAESLFDPTVCRVPGADTMPQKSQTLPEMVLASLRLQSNINVRGQLLQNVILVGGMSQLPGLQERLATEIRHCSRWVAPGQSQEIVKVCAPEPGSIQAWIGGSLLAQCEVIKDLVVSREAYQRSGPEMVHSLFI
;
A
#
# COMPACT_ATOMS: atom_id res chain seq x y z
N MET A 1 21.74 18.89 19.71
CA MET A 1 22.04 20.23 20.27
C MET A 1 23.18 20.78 19.42
N SER A 2 23.04 21.75 18.52
CA SER A 2 22.35 23.04 18.50
C SER A 2 21.97 23.37 17.05
N GLY A 3 20.71 23.73 16.78
CA GLY A 3 20.28 24.10 15.42
C GLY A 3 18.79 24.38 15.22
N PHE A 4 17.92 23.98 16.15
CA PHE A 4 16.47 24.20 16.06
C PHE A 4 15.93 25.16 17.13
N ALA A 5 16.69 26.21 17.44
CA ALA A 5 16.34 27.25 18.42
C ALA A 5 16.09 28.61 17.72
N TRP A 6 15.24 28.65 16.70
CA TRP A 6 14.94 29.90 15.97
C TRP A 6 13.45 30.31 15.92
N ARG A 7 12.55 29.68 16.69
CA ARG A 7 11.11 30.03 16.66
C ARG A 7 10.41 30.36 17.99
N ASP A 8 11.11 30.40 19.13
CA ASP A 8 10.42 30.58 20.43
C ASP A 8 10.58 31.95 21.11
N ALA A 9 10.90 33.01 20.38
CA ALA A 9 10.95 34.34 20.99
C ALA A 9 10.65 35.50 20.03
N ARG A 10 9.42 35.64 19.53
CA ARG A 10 8.94 36.91 18.92
C ARG A 10 7.46 37.17 19.19
N ASN A 11 7.21 38.17 20.05
CA ASN A 11 6.04 39.04 20.23
C ASN A 11 4.70 38.57 19.61
N GLY A 12 3.65 38.41 20.45
CA GLY A 12 2.31 37.96 20.04
C GLY A 12 1.68 38.73 18.86
N ALA A 13 2.00 40.01 18.68
CA ALA A 13 1.54 40.81 17.54
C ALA A 13 2.09 40.33 16.18
N GLN A 14 3.28 39.72 16.16
CA GLN A 14 3.88 39.19 14.94
C GLN A 14 3.24 37.84 14.57
N ARG A 15 3.01 36.95 15.56
CA ARG A 15 2.28 35.67 15.37
C ARG A 15 0.88 35.88 14.78
N ASP A 16 0.15 36.88 15.25
CA ASP A 16 -1.19 37.20 14.73
C ASP A 16 -1.18 37.64 13.26
N SER A 17 -0.12 38.31 12.81
CA SER A 17 0.03 38.73 11.41
C SER A 17 0.30 37.54 10.49
N TRP A 18 1.19 36.62 10.90
CA TRP A 18 1.49 35.40 10.15
C TRP A 18 0.26 34.49 10.08
N TRP A 19 -0.44 34.29 11.20
CA TRP A 19 -1.69 33.53 11.27
C TRP A 19 -2.73 34.04 10.26
N ARG A 20 -2.91 35.37 10.16
CA ARG A 20 -3.83 35.99 9.18
C ARG A 20 -3.39 35.74 7.74
N SER A 21 -2.10 35.84 7.45
CA SER A 21 -1.58 35.62 6.09
C SER A 21 -1.76 34.17 5.64
N GLU A 22 -1.52 33.21 6.52
CA GLU A 22 -1.66 31.78 6.23
C GLU A 22 -3.14 31.36 6.15
N ALA A 23 -3.99 31.90 7.02
CA ALA A 23 -5.44 31.71 6.92
C ALA A 23 -6.00 32.30 5.60
N CYS A 24 -5.54 33.48 5.20
CA CYS A 24 -5.90 34.08 3.91
C CYS A 24 -5.43 33.23 2.73
N PHE A 25 -4.23 32.63 2.81
CA PHE A 25 -3.73 31.72 1.80
C PHE A 25 -4.64 30.49 1.63
N LEU A 26 -5.01 29.83 2.74
CA LEU A 26 -5.90 28.66 2.68
C LEU A 26 -7.28 29.02 2.14
N VAL A 27 -7.85 30.15 2.56
CA VAL A 27 -9.14 30.62 2.04
C VAL A 27 -9.04 30.93 0.54
N ALA A 28 -7.96 31.56 0.10
CA ALA A 28 -7.72 31.83 -1.31
C ALA A 28 -7.57 30.51 -2.12
N SER A 29 -6.84 29.53 -1.59
CA SER A 29 -6.73 28.20 -2.22
C SER A 29 -8.10 27.52 -2.33
N HIS A 30 -8.88 27.52 -1.25
CA HIS A 30 -10.21 26.91 -1.25
C HIS A 30 -11.17 27.57 -2.25
N VAL A 31 -11.14 28.91 -2.36
CA VAL A 31 -11.92 29.65 -3.37
C VAL A 31 -11.44 29.34 -4.78
N LEU A 32 -10.12 29.21 -4.99
CA LEU A 32 -9.55 28.85 -6.28
C LEU A 32 -9.95 27.43 -6.71
N LEU A 33 -9.87 26.46 -5.78
CA LEU A 33 -10.31 25.09 -6.00
C LEU A 33 -11.80 25.04 -6.35
N PHE A 34 -12.63 25.77 -5.61
CA PHE A 34 -14.06 25.89 -5.89
C PHE A 34 -14.34 26.51 -7.27
N ALA A 35 -13.65 27.60 -7.61
CA ALA A 35 -13.79 28.25 -8.91
C ALA A 35 -13.35 27.33 -10.06
N SER A 36 -12.24 26.61 -9.88
CA SER A 36 -11.76 25.63 -10.86
C SER A 36 -12.74 24.46 -11.04
N ALA A 37 -13.33 23.97 -9.96
CA ALA A 37 -14.29 22.88 -10.00
C ALA A 37 -15.58 23.29 -10.71
N ASN A 38 -16.07 24.50 -10.41
CA ASN A 38 -17.25 25.06 -11.06
C ASN A 38 -17.00 25.32 -12.56
N TRP A 39 -15.80 25.79 -12.91
CA TRP A 39 -15.39 25.96 -14.31
C TRP A 39 -15.31 24.61 -15.03
N PHE A 40 -14.64 23.62 -14.44
CA PHE A 40 -14.51 22.26 -14.97
C PHE A 40 -15.89 21.63 -15.22
N PHE A 41 -16.79 21.72 -14.23
CA PHE A 41 -18.13 21.17 -14.35
C PHE A 41 -18.93 21.89 -15.45
N ALA A 42 -18.88 23.22 -15.51
CA ALA A 42 -19.66 24.02 -16.46
C ALA A 42 -19.16 23.95 -17.90
N LYS A 43 -17.84 23.75 -18.13
CA LYS A 43 -17.23 23.83 -19.46
C LYS A 43 -16.78 22.49 -20.04
N LEU A 44 -16.35 21.54 -19.21
CA LEU A 44 -15.83 20.26 -19.66
C LEU A 44 -16.87 19.14 -19.56
N LEU A 45 -17.53 19.00 -18.40
CA LEU A 45 -18.36 17.83 -18.12
C LEU A 45 -19.80 17.95 -18.65
N TYR A 46 -20.41 19.14 -18.52
CA TYR A 46 -21.82 19.39 -18.85
C TYR A 46 -22.03 20.23 -20.12
N ARG A 47 -21.05 20.24 -21.03
CA ARG A 47 -21.17 21.03 -22.27
C ARG A 47 -22.38 20.62 -23.11
N ASP A 48 -22.75 19.33 -23.09
CA ASP A 48 -23.73 18.72 -23.99
C ASP A 48 -25.03 18.24 -23.28
N TYR A 49 -25.19 18.49 -21.97
CA TYR A 49 -26.38 18.07 -21.22
C TYR A 49 -27.43 19.19 -21.12
N GLU A 50 -28.71 18.84 -21.37
CA GLU A 50 -29.83 19.79 -21.46
C GLU A 50 -30.28 20.39 -20.10
N VAL A 51 -29.92 19.78 -18.97
CA VAL A 51 -30.40 20.18 -17.63
C VAL A 51 -29.37 21.03 -16.88
N LYS A 52 -29.50 22.36 -16.95
CA LYS A 52 -28.62 23.34 -16.28
C LYS A 52 -29.11 23.74 -14.89
N GLN A 53 -29.18 22.79 -13.95
CA GLN A 53 -29.53 23.11 -12.56
C GLN A 53 -28.31 23.65 -11.79
N ARG A 54 -28.31 24.95 -11.47
CA ARG A 54 -27.15 25.64 -10.86
C ARG A 54 -26.77 25.08 -9.48
N TYR A 55 -27.73 24.60 -8.69
CA TYR A 55 -27.45 24.06 -7.35
C TYR A 55 -26.62 22.77 -7.39
N ILE A 56 -26.77 21.93 -8.42
CA ILE A 56 -25.96 20.70 -8.58
C ILE A 56 -24.50 21.07 -8.84
N GLN A 57 -24.27 22.11 -9.64
CA GLN A 57 -22.92 22.61 -9.95
C GLN A 57 -22.23 23.14 -8.69
N LEU A 58 -22.96 23.90 -7.86
CA LEU A 58 -22.45 24.41 -6.59
C LEU A 58 -22.14 23.28 -5.60
N LEU A 59 -23.01 22.28 -5.52
CA LEU A 59 -22.82 21.12 -4.65
C LEU A 59 -21.56 20.33 -5.05
N PHE A 60 -21.37 20.06 -6.34
CA PHE A 60 -20.17 19.40 -6.86
C PHE A 60 -18.90 20.22 -6.59
N ALA A 61 -18.94 21.53 -6.85
CA ALA A 61 -17.81 22.40 -6.61
C ALA A 61 -17.43 22.45 -5.12
N ALA A 62 -18.43 22.47 -4.22
CA ALA A 62 -18.21 22.44 -2.78
C ALA A 62 -17.59 21.11 -2.32
N THR A 63 -18.11 19.97 -2.79
CA THR A 63 -17.53 18.66 -2.45
C THR A 63 -16.11 18.53 -2.96
N PHE A 64 -15.84 18.95 -4.19
CA PHE A 64 -14.51 18.89 -4.78
C PHE A 64 -13.51 19.79 -4.05
N ALA A 65 -13.92 21.03 -3.72
CA ALA A 65 -13.07 21.98 -3.01
C ALA A 65 -12.71 21.46 -1.61
N ALA A 66 -13.68 20.99 -0.83
CA ALA A 66 -13.43 20.46 0.52
C ALA A 66 -12.55 19.19 0.50
N SER A 67 -12.78 18.27 -0.45
CA SER A 67 -11.93 17.08 -0.59
C SER A 67 -10.50 17.41 -1.04
N SER A 68 -10.34 18.35 -1.98
CA SER A 68 -9.01 18.76 -2.47
C SER A 68 -8.24 19.58 -1.44
N SER A 69 -8.96 20.41 -0.66
CA SER A 69 -8.42 21.17 0.47
C SER A 69 -7.89 20.24 1.57
N MET A 70 -8.60 19.15 1.91
CA MET A 70 -8.08 18.12 2.82
C MET A 70 -6.77 17.50 2.34
N PHE A 71 -6.65 17.24 1.03
CA PHE A 71 -5.41 16.71 0.45
C PHE A 71 -4.27 17.74 0.48
N GLU A 72 -4.55 19.02 0.20
CA GLU A 72 -3.57 20.10 0.34
C GLU A 72 -3.08 20.24 1.79
N LEU A 73 -3.97 20.17 2.78
CA LEU A 73 -3.62 20.20 4.21
C LEU A 73 -2.76 18.99 4.61
N MET A 74 -3.00 17.81 4.02
CA MET A 74 -2.16 16.62 4.21
C MET A 74 -0.75 16.86 3.63
N LEU A 75 -0.64 17.39 2.41
CA LEU A 75 0.65 17.74 1.81
C LEU A 75 1.40 18.81 2.61
N ALA A 76 0.69 19.82 3.11
CA ALA A 76 1.25 20.87 3.96
C ALA A 76 1.80 20.30 5.28
N THR A 77 1.11 19.30 5.86
CA THR A 77 1.58 18.58 7.05
C THR A 77 2.91 17.88 6.79
N VAL A 78 3.03 17.19 5.65
CA VAL A 78 4.25 16.47 5.26
C VAL A 78 5.39 17.43 4.92
N ALA A 79 5.09 18.54 4.26
CA ALA A 79 6.08 19.55 3.88
C ALA A 79 6.54 20.43 5.05
N GLY A 80 5.91 20.33 6.23
CA GLY A 80 6.19 21.22 7.37
C GLY A 80 5.82 22.69 7.10
N PHE A 81 4.92 22.92 6.15
CA PHE A 81 4.43 24.24 5.74
C PHE A 81 3.08 24.51 6.43
N LEU A 82 2.81 25.77 6.81
CA LEU A 82 1.69 26.24 7.65
C LEU A 82 1.77 25.94 9.16
N ASP A 83 1.31 26.92 9.95
CA ASP A 83 1.14 26.82 11.39
C ASP A 83 0.16 25.71 11.79
N PRO A 84 0.46 24.93 12.85
CA PRO A 84 -0.35 23.79 13.27
C PRO A 84 -1.76 24.20 13.73
N ASP A 85 -1.91 25.39 14.30
CA ASP A 85 -3.20 25.91 14.78
C ASP A 85 -4.15 26.24 13.63
N VAL A 86 -3.64 26.93 12.59
CA VAL A 86 -4.39 27.26 11.36
C VAL A 86 -4.83 25.98 10.67
N ARG A 87 -3.90 25.02 10.54
CA ARG A 87 -4.17 23.72 9.94
C ARG A 87 -5.23 22.93 10.69
N ALA A 88 -5.18 22.89 12.02
CA ALA A 88 -6.17 22.18 12.83
C ALA A 88 -7.57 22.77 12.68
N VAL A 89 -7.69 24.10 12.57
CA VAL A 89 -8.97 24.77 12.32
C VAL A 89 -9.49 24.46 10.91
N ALA A 90 -8.65 24.61 9.89
CA ALA A 90 -9.02 24.29 8.50
C ALA A 90 -9.45 22.82 8.35
N TRP A 91 -8.70 21.90 8.97
CA TRP A 91 -9.03 20.49 9.00
C TRP A 91 -10.42 20.24 9.60
N LYS A 92 -10.74 20.85 10.75
CA LYS A 92 -12.06 20.72 11.37
C LYS A 92 -13.18 21.25 10.47
N VAL A 93 -12.96 22.37 9.80
CA VAL A 93 -13.95 22.96 8.88
C VAL A 93 -14.20 22.04 7.69
N ASP A 94 -13.15 21.60 7.00
CA ASP A 94 -13.29 20.72 5.84
C ASP A 94 -13.90 19.35 6.21
N HIS A 95 -13.53 18.81 7.37
CA HIS A 95 -14.08 17.54 7.86
C HIS A 95 -15.58 17.63 8.15
N TRP A 96 -16.02 18.67 8.86
CA TRP A 96 -17.45 18.88 9.14
C TRP A 96 -18.26 19.25 7.90
N THR A 97 -17.69 20.01 6.96
CA THR A 97 -18.37 20.32 5.69
C THR A 97 -18.56 19.07 4.84
N LEU A 98 -17.58 18.16 4.77
CA LEU A 98 -17.71 16.87 4.09
C LEU A 98 -18.75 15.97 4.75
N ILE A 99 -18.77 15.89 6.09
CA ILE A 99 -19.80 15.14 6.83
C ILE A 99 -21.19 15.69 6.49
N TRP A 100 -21.39 17.01 6.54
CA TRP A 100 -22.68 17.63 6.23
C TRP A 100 -23.10 17.39 4.77
N LEU A 101 -22.17 17.52 3.83
CA LEU A 101 -22.43 17.26 2.41
C LEU A 101 -22.85 15.81 2.18
N ALA A 102 -22.16 14.85 2.81
CA ALA A 102 -22.40 13.43 2.62
C ALA A 102 -23.64 12.88 3.37
N TYR A 103 -23.89 13.33 4.61
CA TYR A 103 -25.01 12.82 5.42
C TYR A 103 -26.34 13.52 5.14
N VAL A 104 -26.32 14.77 4.65
CA VAL A 104 -27.53 15.60 4.54
C VAL A 104 -27.74 16.10 3.13
N ALA A 105 -26.79 16.88 2.59
CA ALA A 105 -27.03 17.64 1.37
C ALA A 105 -27.17 16.74 0.12
N LEU A 106 -26.22 15.83 -0.10
CA LEU A 106 -26.22 14.93 -1.26
C LEU A 106 -27.45 13.99 -1.28
N PRO A 107 -27.79 13.26 -0.20
CA PRO A 107 -28.97 12.38 -0.19
C PRO A 107 -30.28 13.16 -0.39
N ALA A 108 -30.43 14.30 0.30
CA ALA A 108 -31.63 15.13 0.18
C ALA A 108 -31.79 15.67 -1.25
N CYS A 109 -30.70 16.15 -1.87
CA CYS A 109 -30.72 16.62 -3.26
C CYS A 109 -31.03 15.50 -4.26
N PHE A 110 -30.53 14.28 -4.03
CA PHE A 110 -30.79 13.12 -4.88
C PHE A 110 -32.28 12.73 -4.85
N VAL A 111 -32.88 12.65 -3.66
CA VAL A 111 -34.31 12.32 -3.53
C VAL A 111 -35.18 13.46 -4.07
N TRP A 112 -34.83 14.71 -3.79
CA TRP A 112 -35.52 15.88 -4.32
C TRP A 112 -35.57 15.87 -5.86
N THR A 113 -34.43 15.62 -6.52
CA THR A 113 -34.35 15.59 -7.99
C THR A 113 -35.10 14.41 -8.58
N SER A 114 -34.99 13.23 -7.94
CA SER A 114 -35.69 12.02 -8.37
C SER A 114 -37.21 12.18 -8.29
N VAL A 115 -37.75 12.65 -7.16
CA VAL A 115 -39.19 12.87 -6.99
C VAL A 115 -39.71 13.96 -7.92
N ARG A 116 -38.92 15.00 -8.18
CA ARG A 116 -39.27 16.05 -9.14
C ARG A 116 -39.35 15.53 -10.59
N SER A 117 -38.56 14.51 -10.94
CA SER A 117 -38.62 13.89 -12.27
C SER A 117 -39.87 13.01 -12.48
N ILE A 118 -40.35 12.38 -11.40
CA ILE A 118 -41.51 11.47 -11.44
C ILE A 118 -42.83 12.23 -11.26
N CYS A 119 -42.88 13.12 -10.27
CA CYS A 119 -44.06 13.89 -9.92
C CYS A 119 -43.93 15.29 -10.52
N TYR A 120 -44.52 15.50 -11.71
CA TYR A 120 -44.55 16.78 -12.43
C TYR A 120 -44.99 17.96 -11.54
N GLY A 121 -44.02 18.65 -10.90
CA GLY A 121 -44.15 20.02 -10.42
C GLY A 121 -44.50 20.27 -8.94
N SER A 122 -44.78 19.26 -8.11
CA SER A 122 -45.09 19.52 -6.69
C SER A 122 -43.84 19.71 -5.82
N HIS A 123 -43.42 20.96 -5.63
CA HIS A 123 -42.28 21.33 -4.78
C HIS A 123 -42.42 20.87 -3.32
N ARG A 124 -43.66 20.85 -2.79
CA ARG A 124 -43.91 20.45 -1.40
C ARG A 124 -43.72 18.94 -1.19
N LEU A 125 -44.14 18.13 -2.16
CA LEU A 125 -43.96 16.68 -2.10
C LEU A 125 -42.49 16.29 -2.22
N ALA A 126 -41.74 16.94 -3.13
CA ALA A 126 -40.30 16.73 -3.28
C ALA A 126 -39.52 17.11 -2.00
N PHE A 127 -39.91 18.20 -1.33
CA PHE A 127 -39.31 18.61 -0.05
C PHE A 127 -39.56 17.58 1.04
N ALA A 128 -40.83 17.23 1.23
CA ALA A 128 -41.24 16.28 2.25
C ALA A 128 -40.53 14.94 2.04
N SER A 129 -40.51 14.41 0.82
CA SER A 129 -39.80 13.16 0.52
C SER A 129 -38.30 13.23 0.79
N ALA A 130 -37.65 14.36 0.48
CA ALA A 130 -36.23 14.52 0.74
C ALA A 130 -35.91 14.48 2.25
N VAL A 131 -36.70 15.17 3.08
CA VAL A 131 -36.52 15.18 4.54
C VAL A 131 -36.87 13.81 5.16
N LEU A 132 -37.99 13.21 4.75
CA LEU A 132 -38.42 11.90 5.26
C LEU A 132 -37.45 10.76 4.90
N SER A 133 -36.65 10.92 3.84
CA SER A 133 -35.65 9.92 3.42
C SER A 133 -34.36 9.91 4.25
N LEU A 134 -34.07 10.97 5.03
CA LEU A 134 -32.81 11.09 5.77
C LEU A 134 -32.67 10.09 6.94
N PRO A 135 -33.69 9.87 7.81
CA PRO A 135 -33.54 8.92 8.92
C PRO A 135 -33.30 7.47 8.48
N PRO A 136 -34.02 6.92 7.47
CA PRO A 136 -33.71 5.61 6.90
C PRO A 136 -32.28 5.53 6.34
N PHE A 137 -31.82 6.59 5.68
CA PHE A 137 -30.46 6.67 5.16
C PHE A 137 -29.40 6.64 6.26
N TRP A 138 -29.58 7.40 7.35
CA TRP A 138 -28.67 7.37 8.50
C TRP A 138 -28.65 6.00 9.18
N TYR A 139 -29.80 5.33 9.28
CA TYR A 139 -29.89 3.97 9.82
C TYR A 139 -29.12 2.96 8.96
N ALA A 140 -29.20 3.07 7.63
CA ALA A 140 -28.44 2.23 6.72
C ALA A 140 -26.91 2.42 6.88
N ILE A 141 -26.44 3.67 7.01
CA ILE A 141 -25.02 3.95 7.29
C ILE A 141 -24.60 3.37 8.65
N TYR A 142 -25.44 3.51 9.67
CA TYR A 142 -25.18 2.93 10.99
C TYR A 142 -25.02 1.40 10.94
N ILE A 143 -25.92 0.70 10.23
CA ILE A 143 -25.81 -0.75 10.03
C ILE A 143 -24.51 -1.11 9.31
N SER A 144 -24.16 -0.36 8.25
CA SER A 144 -22.92 -0.62 7.50
C SER A 144 -21.65 -0.51 8.38
N GLY A 145 -21.67 0.35 9.41
CA GLY A 145 -20.58 0.47 10.38
C GLY A 145 -20.36 -0.76 11.25
N ARG A 146 -21.39 -1.61 11.45
CA ARG A 146 -21.26 -2.88 12.19
C ARG A 146 -20.39 -3.89 11.46
N LEU A 147 -20.20 -3.73 10.15
CA LEU A 147 -19.36 -4.62 9.34
C LEU A 147 -17.87 -4.54 9.74
N ILE A 148 -17.46 -3.50 10.48
CA ILE A 148 -16.08 -3.26 10.95
C ILE A 148 -16.00 -3.23 12.49
N HIS A 149 -16.95 -3.84 13.20
CA HIS A 149 -16.96 -3.90 14.68
C HIS A 149 -16.93 -2.51 15.36
N ILE A 150 -17.49 -1.49 14.72
CA ILE A 150 -17.64 -0.16 15.32
C ILE A 150 -18.95 -0.11 16.11
N ASP A 151 -18.92 -0.59 17.35
CA ASP A 151 -20.13 -0.76 18.17
C ASP A 151 -20.57 0.51 18.92
N SER A 152 -19.74 1.57 18.94
CA SER A 152 -20.06 2.79 19.69
C SER A 152 -21.04 3.72 18.95
N VAL A 153 -22.10 4.17 19.62
CA VAL A 153 -23.10 5.12 19.07
C VAL A 153 -22.63 6.58 19.19
N SER A 154 -21.32 6.83 19.19
CA SER A 154 -20.79 8.19 19.37
C SER A 154 -20.89 9.02 18.08
N PHE A 155 -21.26 10.29 18.22
CA PHE A 155 -21.33 11.26 17.12
C PHE A 155 -20.00 12.01 16.92
N SER A 156 -18.87 11.32 17.11
CA SER A 156 -17.57 11.91 16.80
C SER A 156 -17.40 12.01 15.29
N ALA A 157 -16.83 13.13 14.82
CA ALA A 157 -16.62 13.38 13.40
C ALA A 157 -15.78 12.27 12.73
N ASP A 158 -14.77 11.76 13.44
CA ASP A 158 -13.88 10.70 12.97
C ASP A 158 -14.64 9.38 12.78
N LEU A 159 -15.58 9.08 13.67
CA LEU A 159 -16.40 7.88 13.59
C LEU A 159 -17.42 7.94 12.45
N LEU A 160 -18.01 9.12 12.24
CA LEU A 160 -18.95 9.36 11.14
C LEU A 160 -18.26 9.22 9.78
N MET A 161 -17.05 9.76 9.64
CA MET A 161 -16.25 9.60 8.42
C MET A 161 -15.80 8.16 8.21
N ALA A 162 -15.37 7.45 9.26
CA ALA A 162 -15.00 6.04 9.17
C ALA A 162 -16.15 5.19 8.62
N ARG A 163 -17.39 5.44 9.07
CA ARG A 163 -18.59 4.72 8.61
C ARG A 163 -18.92 4.96 7.13
N ILE A 164 -18.86 6.21 6.68
CA ILE A 164 -19.02 6.50 5.24
C ILE A 164 -17.88 5.89 4.43
N GLY A 165 -16.66 5.89 4.97
CA GLY A 165 -15.47 5.34 4.31
C GLY A 165 -15.67 3.89 3.87
N VAL A 166 -16.35 3.07 4.66
CA VAL A 166 -16.69 1.67 4.32
C VAL A 166 -17.54 1.59 3.06
N LEU A 167 -18.60 2.39 3.01
CA LEU A 167 -19.50 2.47 1.85
C LEU A 167 -18.74 3.01 0.64
N GLY A 168 -17.90 4.03 0.83
CA GLY A 168 -17.05 4.57 -0.22
C GLY A 168 -16.10 3.53 -0.79
N VAL A 169 -15.37 2.80 0.06
CA VAL A 169 -14.40 1.78 -0.36
C VAL A 169 -15.09 0.60 -1.04
N THR A 170 -16.23 0.13 -0.53
CA THR A 170 -17.01 -0.95 -1.17
C THR A 170 -17.57 -0.52 -2.53
N VAL A 171 -18.07 0.71 -2.66
CA VAL A 171 -18.53 1.26 -3.95
C VAL A 171 -17.36 1.44 -4.92
N VAL A 172 -16.22 1.97 -4.47
CA VAL A 172 -15.03 2.10 -5.32
C VAL A 172 -14.50 0.72 -5.75
N ALA A 173 -14.49 -0.27 -4.85
CA ALA A 173 -14.08 -1.63 -5.17
C ALA A 173 -15.00 -2.29 -6.21
N THR A 174 -16.32 -2.14 -6.06
CA THR A 174 -17.30 -2.69 -7.00
C THR A 174 -17.26 -1.98 -8.35
N LEU A 175 -17.17 -0.64 -8.39
CA LEU A 175 -17.01 0.14 -9.62
C LEU A 175 -15.68 -0.14 -10.32
N SER A 176 -14.59 -0.33 -9.56
CA SER A 176 -13.29 -0.72 -10.09
C SER A 176 -13.34 -2.14 -10.68
N GLY A 177 -14.00 -3.07 -9.99
CA GLY A 177 -14.26 -4.42 -10.51
C GLY A 177 -15.08 -4.39 -11.80
N PHE A 178 -16.17 -3.61 -11.84
CA PHE A 178 -16.96 -3.41 -13.05
C PHE A 178 -16.13 -2.79 -14.18
N GLY A 179 -15.33 -1.76 -13.88
CA GLY A 179 -14.44 -1.12 -14.85
C GLY A 179 -13.42 -2.10 -15.43
N ALA A 180 -12.84 -2.96 -14.60
CA ALA A 180 -11.89 -3.99 -15.05
C ALA A 180 -12.54 -5.02 -16.00
N VAL A 181 -13.83 -5.31 -15.84
CA VAL A 181 -14.57 -6.23 -16.72
C VAL A 181 -15.09 -5.52 -17.99
N ASN A 182 -15.61 -4.31 -17.83
CA ASN A 182 -16.23 -3.55 -18.91
C ASN A 182 -15.19 -2.99 -19.90
N PHE A 183 -14.00 -2.62 -19.42
CA PHE A 183 -12.96 -2.02 -20.26
C PHE A 183 -12.46 -2.96 -21.39
N PRO A 184 -12.15 -4.25 -21.13
CA PRO A 184 -11.89 -5.21 -22.20
C PRO A 184 -13.05 -5.35 -23.19
N PHE A 185 -14.29 -5.38 -22.71
CA PHE A 185 -15.47 -5.54 -23.56
C PHE A 185 -15.62 -4.35 -24.53
N GLN A 186 -15.53 -3.12 -24.02
CA GLN A 186 -15.62 -1.90 -24.84
C GLN A 186 -14.45 -1.76 -25.80
N SER A 187 -13.23 -2.02 -25.34
CA SER A 187 -12.04 -1.90 -26.19
C SER A 187 -12.02 -2.96 -27.29
N MET A 188 -12.32 -4.23 -26.99
CA MET A 188 -12.36 -5.30 -28.00
C MET A 188 -13.47 -5.13 -29.04
N HIS A 189 -14.67 -4.67 -28.65
CA HIS A 189 -15.77 -4.43 -29.58
C HIS A 189 -15.39 -3.41 -30.67
N SER A 190 -14.69 -2.34 -30.29
CA SER A 190 -14.24 -1.31 -31.24
C SER A 190 -13.24 -1.81 -32.30
N PHE A 191 -12.57 -2.95 -32.06
CA PHE A 191 -11.56 -3.50 -32.97
C PHE A 191 -12.08 -4.62 -33.88
N LEU A 192 -13.15 -5.31 -33.48
CA LEU A 192 -13.66 -6.49 -34.20
C LEU A 192 -14.50 -6.12 -35.44
N ARG A 193 -15.10 -4.93 -35.49
CA ARG A 193 -16.00 -4.53 -36.58
C ARG A 193 -15.55 -3.20 -37.21
N PRO A 194 -14.78 -3.23 -38.32
CA PRO A 194 -14.50 -2.02 -39.07
C PRO A 194 -15.80 -1.50 -39.71
N VAL A 195 -16.19 -0.27 -39.37
CA VAL A 195 -17.42 0.35 -39.90
C VAL A 195 -17.09 1.09 -41.20
N THR A 196 -17.72 0.66 -42.29
CA THR A 196 -17.57 1.32 -43.58
C THR A 196 -18.51 2.52 -43.70
N GLN A 197 -18.13 3.54 -44.46
CA GLN A 197 -18.96 4.73 -44.69
C GLN A 197 -20.30 4.38 -45.37
N GLN A 198 -20.33 3.29 -46.16
CA GLN A 198 -21.54 2.80 -46.79
C GLN A 198 -22.57 2.29 -45.76
N GLN A 199 -22.13 1.58 -44.72
CA GLN A 199 -23.03 1.09 -43.67
C GLN A 199 -23.72 2.22 -42.90
N VAL A 200 -22.98 3.29 -42.59
CA VAL A 200 -23.55 4.49 -41.93
C VAL A 200 -24.60 5.11 -42.83
N ALA A 201 -24.29 5.30 -44.12
CA ALA A 201 -25.20 5.89 -45.08
C ALA A 201 -26.46 5.02 -45.30
N ASP A 202 -26.33 3.70 -45.30
CA ASP A 202 -27.45 2.78 -45.46
C ASP A 202 -28.43 2.85 -44.29
N VAL A 203 -27.92 2.87 -43.05
CA VAL A 203 -28.75 3.01 -41.84
C VAL A 203 -29.37 4.40 -41.76
N GLU A 204 -28.62 5.45 -42.09
CA GLU A 204 -29.14 6.82 -42.17
C GLU A 204 -30.29 6.93 -43.18
N GLN A 205 -30.12 6.34 -44.37
CA GLN A 205 -31.19 6.30 -45.37
C GLN A 205 -32.40 5.50 -44.90
N ARG A 206 -32.20 4.37 -44.21
CA ARG A 206 -33.31 3.59 -43.61
C ARG A 206 -34.06 4.41 -42.58
N LEU A 207 -33.36 5.10 -41.68
CA LEU A 207 -33.97 5.98 -40.68
C LEU A 207 -34.78 7.10 -41.33
N LEU A 208 -34.22 7.79 -42.34
CA LEU A 208 -34.91 8.86 -43.07
C LEU A 208 -36.18 8.34 -43.79
N ARG A 209 -36.13 7.13 -44.37
CA ARG A 209 -37.32 6.49 -44.97
C ARG A 209 -38.39 6.21 -43.91
N THR A 210 -38.01 5.66 -42.76
CA THR A 210 -38.93 5.38 -41.65
C THR A 210 -39.54 6.67 -41.10
N MET A 211 -38.76 7.74 -40.90
CA MET A 211 -39.28 9.04 -40.45
C MET A 211 -40.29 9.63 -41.44
N ARG A 212 -40.05 9.51 -42.75
CA ARG A 212 -41.02 9.92 -43.77
C ARG A 212 -42.32 9.13 -43.68
N LEU A 213 -42.25 7.80 -43.50
CA LEU A 213 -43.43 6.95 -43.30
C LEU A 213 -44.21 7.36 -42.05
N ILE A 214 -43.53 7.57 -40.91
CA ILE A 214 -44.16 8.05 -39.67
C ILE A 214 -44.87 9.39 -39.92
N SER A 215 -44.20 10.33 -40.58
CA SER A 215 -44.78 11.65 -40.87
C SER A 215 -46.02 11.56 -41.78
N ALA A 216 -46.02 10.65 -42.76
CA ALA A 216 -47.16 10.41 -43.64
C ALA A 216 -48.34 9.76 -42.89
N ARG A 217 -48.06 8.75 -42.05
CA ARG A 217 -49.07 8.06 -41.24
C ARG A 217 -49.67 8.98 -40.16
N LYS A 218 -48.87 9.84 -39.52
CA LYS A 218 -49.36 10.87 -38.59
C LYS A 218 -50.26 11.89 -39.28
N ARG A 219 -49.91 12.32 -40.52
CA ARG A 219 -50.79 13.19 -41.32
C ARG A 219 -52.12 12.50 -41.63
N GLN A 220 -52.09 11.22 -41.99
CA GLN A 220 -53.30 10.42 -42.24
C GLN A 220 -54.16 10.22 -40.97
N GLU A 221 -53.55 10.05 -39.80
CA GLU A 221 -54.29 9.97 -38.54
C GLU A 221 -54.96 11.31 -38.21
N LEU A 222 -54.28 12.43 -38.46
CA LEU A 222 -54.83 13.77 -38.25
C LEU A 222 -55.99 14.08 -39.20
N THR A 223 -55.92 13.68 -40.47
CA THR A 223 -57.04 13.84 -41.41
C THR A 223 -58.25 13.03 -40.98
N LEU A 224 -58.06 11.77 -40.56
CA LEU A 224 -59.14 10.93 -40.02
C LEU A 224 -59.73 11.53 -38.73
N LYS A 225 -58.89 12.07 -37.85
CA LYS A 225 -59.34 12.76 -36.63
C LYS A 225 -60.15 14.03 -36.95
N GLN A 226 -59.75 14.78 -37.98
CA GLN A 226 -60.48 15.95 -38.45
C GLN A 226 -61.83 15.55 -39.06
N GLU A 227 -61.88 14.48 -39.85
CA GLU A 227 -63.12 13.93 -40.40
C GLU A 227 -64.07 13.43 -39.30
N GLU A 228 -63.56 12.67 -38.33
CA GLU A 228 -64.34 12.27 -37.13
C GLU A 228 -64.87 13.49 -36.39
N SER A 229 -64.04 14.52 -36.18
CA SER A 229 -64.46 15.76 -35.50
C SER A 229 -65.52 16.55 -36.28
N ARG A 230 -65.42 16.58 -37.62
CA ARG A 230 -66.38 17.23 -38.52
C ARG A 230 -67.71 16.46 -38.58
N LEU A 231 -67.66 15.13 -38.55
CA LEU A 231 -68.85 14.28 -38.46
C LEU A 231 -69.54 14.42 -37.10
N SER A 232 -68.78 14.46 -36.00
CA SER A 232 -69.33 14.71 -34.66
C SER A 232 -69.88 16.13 -34.48
N ALA A 233 -69.33 17.12 -35.19
CA ALA A 233 -69.86 18.49 -35.18
C ALA A 233 -71.12 18.66 -36.06
N ARG A 234 -71.42 17.69 -36.94
CA ARG A 234 -72.60 17.69 -37.81
C ARG A 234 -73.78 16.93 -37.21
N GLU A 235 -73.57 16.18 -36.13
CA GLU A 235 -74.64 15.60 -35.30
C GLU A 235 -75.16 16.67 -34.32
N GLU A 236 -76.19 17.42 -34.74
CA GLU A 236 -77.10 18.12 -33.83
C GLU A 236 -77.76 17.10 -32.87
N PRO A 237 -78.05 17.43 -31.59
CA PRO A 237 -78.60 16.50 -30.62
C PRO A 237 -80.09 16.24 -30.95
N LEU A 238 -80.35 15.31 -31.87
CA LEU A 238 -81.71 14.94 -32.26
C LEU A 238 -82.37 14.08 -31.18
N SER A 239 -83.53 14.57 -30.72
CA SER A 239 -84.34 14.00 -29.65
C SER A 239 -84.83 12.58 -29.94
N ILE A 240 -85.04 11.82 -28.87
CA ILE A 240 -85.42 10.41 -28.82
C ILE A 240 -86.69 10.09 -29.65
N VAL A 241 -87.51 11.09 -29.95
CA VAL A 241 -88.76 10.97 -30.73
C VAL A 241 -88.50 10.69 -32.22
N GLY A 242 -87.35 11.09 -32.77
CA GLY A 242 -87.02 10.89 -34.19
C GLY A 242 -86.61 9.46 -34.56
N ARG A 243 -86.15 8.64 -33.59
CA ARG A 243 -85.63 7.28 -33.86
C ARG A 243 -86.72 6.24 -34.06
N VAL A 244 -87.93 6.48 -33.55
CA VAL A 244 -89.04 5.53 -33.64
C VAL A 244 -89.80 5.67 -34.96
N ALA A 245 -89.81 6.86 -35.56
CA ALA A 245 -90.54 7.12 -36.81
C ALA A 245 -89.90 6.50 -38.07
N GLN A 246 -88.59 6.24 -38.07
CA GLN A 246 -87.90 5.65 -39.22
C GLN A 246 -87.93 4.12 -39.29
N LEU A 247 -88.41 3.44 -38.24
CA LEU A 247 -88.41 1.98 -38.18
C LEU A 247 -89.64 1.32 -38.83
N VAL A 248 -90.60 2.11 -39.35
CA VAL A 248 -91.92 1.61 -39.76
C VAL A 248 -92.14 1.61 -41.29
N GLN A 249 -91.16 2.00 -42.11
CA GLN A 249 -91.37 2.03 -43.57
C GLN A 249 -90.22 1.41 -44.39
N ARG A 250 -90.48 0.17 -44.82
CA ARG A 250 -90.01 -0.48 -46.08
C ARG A 250 -88.67 -1.26 -46.09
N PRO A 251 -88.49 -2.16 -47.09
CA PRO A 251 -88.21 -3.59 -46.85
C PRO A 251 -86.75 -4.00 -47.00
N LEU A 252 -86.53 -5.23 -46.53
CA LEU A 252 -85.34 -6.07 -46.52
C LEU A 252 -84.69 -6.21 -47.92
N LEU A 253 -83.69 -5.38 -48.25
CA LEU A 253 -82.70 -5.65 -49.32
C LEU A 253 -81.46 -4.75 -49.17
N SER A 254 -80.28 -5.40 -49.19
CA SER A 254 -78.91 -4.87 -49.05
C SER A 254 -78.51 -4.36 -47.66
N LEU A 255 -77.87 -5.25 -46.89
CA LEU A 255 -77.31 -5.04 -45.55
C LEU A 255 -76.01 -4.21 -45.53
N GLU A 256 -75.73 -3.42 -46.58
CA GLU A 256 -74.47 -2.66 -46.74
C GLU A 256 -74.65 -1.13 -46.62
N ALA A 257 -75.89 -0.61 -46.59
CA ALA A 257 -76.14 0.84 -46.65
C ALA A 257 -76.50 1.51 -45.31
N LEU A 258 -76.51 0.80 -44.18
CA LEU A 258 -76.87 1.34 -42.86
C LEU A 258 -75.69 1.27 -41.88
N GLY A 259 -75.01 2.41 -41.69
CA GLY A 259 -74.45 2.81 -40.38
C GLY A 259 -73.21 2.09 -39.82
N LEU A 260 -72.61 1.11 -40.50
CA LEU A 260 -71.41 0.41 -39.99
C LEU A 260 -70.06 1.06 -40.34
N ASN A 261 -70.01 2.04 -41.25
CA ASN A 261 -68.74 2.69 -41.61
C ASN A 261 -68.16 3.61 -40.52
N VAL A 262 -68.95 4.03 -39.52
CA VAL A 262 -68.46 4.85 -38.40
C VAL A 262 -67.62 4.02 -37.41
N ARG A 263 -67.92 2.72 -37.25
CA ARG A 263 -67.08 1.80 -36.45
C ARG A 263 -65.77 1.44 -37.17
N GLY A 264 -65.81 1.38 -38.51
CA GLY A 264 -64.64 1.17 -39.36
C GLY A 264 -63.59 2.26 -39.22
N GLY A 265 -63.98 3.55 -39.15
CA GLY A 265 -63.07 4.68 -38.95
C GLY A 265 -62.31 4.62 -37.63
N SER A 266 -63.01 4.39 -36.52
CA SER A 266 -62.38 4.31 -35.19
C SER A 266 -61.45 3.09 -35.03
N ALA A 267 -61.79 1.95 -35.64
CA ALA A 267 -60.96 0.75 -35.65
C ALA A 267 -59.71 0.95 -36.54
N THR A 268 -59.88 1.59 -37.70
CA THR A 268 -58.78 1.93 -38.62
C THR A 268 -57.83 2.95 -37.99
N ARG A 269 -58.35 3.96 -37.28
CA ARG A 269 -57.55 4.93 -36.50
C ARG A 269 -56.76 4.25 -35.39
N LYS A 270 -57.37 3.31 -34.65
CA LYS A 270 -56.66 2.52 -33.62
C LYS A 270 -55.55 1.66 -34.25
N GLN A 271 -55.82 0.97 -35.34
CA GLN A 271 -54.81 0.18 -36.08
C GLN A 271 -53.66 1.06 -36.59
N LEU A 272 -53.98 2.24 -37.13
CA LEU A 272 -52.99 3.23 -37.58
C LEU A 272 -52.15 3.74 -36.41
N SER A 273 -52.76 3.99 -35.24
CA SER A 273 -52.03 4.43 -34.04
C SER A 273 -51.07 3.36 -33.52
N THR A 274 -51.45 2.07 -33.57
CA THR A 274 -50.54 0.97 -33.20
C THR A 274 -49.41 0.80 -34.21
N GLU A 275 -49.68 1.00 -35.51
CA GLU A 275 -48.65 1.00 -36.57
C GLU A 275 -47.66 2.16 -36.36
N ILE A 276 -48.14 3.36 -36.03
CA ILE A 276 -47.29 4.52 -35.71
C ILE A 276 -46.42 4.23 -34.49
N GLN A 277 -46.97 3.66 -33.42
CA GLN A 277 -46.20 3.33 -32.21
C GLN A 277 -45.11 2.30 -32.48
N ALA A 278 -45.39 1.29 -33.32
CA ALA A 278 -44.39 0.30 -33.73
C ALA A 278 -43.28 0.93 -34.60
N LEU A 279 -43.64 1.79 -35.56
CA LEU A 279 -42.68 2.52 -36.39
C LEU A 279 -41.84 3.49 -35.56
N GLU A 280 -42.41 4.13 -34.54
CA GLU A 280 -41.68 5.00 -33.62
C GLU A 280 -40.68 4.20 -32.79
N ALA A 281 -41.04 3.03 -32.27
CA ALA A 281 -40.11 2.14 -31.58
C ALA A 281 -38.96 1.71 -32.49
N PHE A 282 -39.26 1.29 -33.72
CA PHE A 282 -38.26 0.93 -34.73
C PHE A 282 -37.35 2.12 -35.11
N SER A 283 -37.89 3.33 -35.17
CA SER A 283 -37.09 4.54 -35.44
C SER A 283 -36.09 4.85 -34.31
N ARG A 284 -36.45 4.58 -33.06
CA ARG A 284 -35.55 4.75 -31.91
C ARG A 284 -34.42 3.73 -31.95
N GLU A 285 -34.73 2.49 -32.32
CA GLU A 285 -33.73 1.43 -32.51
C GLU A 285 -32.72 1.79 -33.62
N LEU A 286 -33.23 2.20 -34.79
CA LEU A 286 -32.37 2.66 -35.90
C LEU A 286 -31.54 3.90 -35.53
N PHE A 287 -32.07 4.80 -34.70
CA PHE A 287 -31.32 5.97 -34.23
C PHE A 287 -30.16 5.57 -33.32
N VAL A 288 -30.39 4.63 -32.39
CA VAL A 288 -29.32 4.10 -31.53
C VAL A 288 -28.27 3.37 -32.36
N GLU A 289 -28.68 2.53 -33.32
CA GLU A 289 -27.76 1.84 -34.24
C GLU A 289 -26.94 2.84 -35.06
N LEU A 290 -27.57 3.92 -35.57
CA LEU A 290 -26.87 4.96 -36.31
C LEU A 290 -25.84 5.70 -35.43
N ASP A 291 -26.19 6.03 -34.18
CA ASP A 291 -25.28 6.69 -33.24
C ASP A 291 -24.07 5.80 -32.90
N GLU A 292 -24.29 4.51 -32.65
CA GLU A 292 -23.22 3.53 -32.43
C GLU A 292 -22.26 3.46 -33.63
N LEU A 293 -22.79 3.43 -34.85
CA LEU A 293 -21.98 3.42 -36.08
C LEU A 293 -21.20 4.73 -36.29
N ILE A 294 -21.81 5.88 -35.98
CA ILE A 294 -21.16 7.20 -36.05
C ILE A 294 -20.02 7.27 -35.02
N GLN A 295 -20.27 6.85 -33.77
CA GLN A 295 -19.26 6.82 -32.71
C GLN A 295 -18.09 5.89 -33.08
N ALA A 296 -18.38 4.70 -33.61
CA ALA A 296 -17.34 3.77 -34.10
C ALA A 296 -16.49 4.40 -35.21
N ARG A 297 -17.11 5.17 -36.13
CA ARG A 297 -16.40 5.88 -37.19
C ARG A 297 -15.53 7.01 -36.66
N LEU A 298 -16.01 7.80 -35.69
CA LEU A 298 -15.22 8.84 -35.03
C LEU A 298 -14.00 8.25 -34.32
N CYS A 299 -14.16 7.10 -33.66
CA CYS A 299 -13.06 6.36 -33.04
C CYS A 299 -12.03 5.91 -34.08
N GLU A 300 -12.45 5.41 -35.24
CA GLU A 300 -11.52 5.02 -36.33
C GLU A 300 -10.75 6.23 -36.88
N LEU A 301 -11.42 7.36 -37.10
CA LEU A 301 -10.78 8.59 -37.54
C LEU A 301 -9.78 9.11 -36.49
N LYS A 302 -10.15 9.06 -35.21
CA LYS A 302 -9.25 9.41 -34.10
C LYS A 302 -8.07 8.45 -34.02
N ALA A 303 -8.26 7.16 -34.26
CA ALA A 303 -7.20 6.15 -34.28
C ALA A 303 -6.16 6.39 -35.38
N ARG A 304 -6.50 7.10 -36.46
CA ARG A 304 -5.53 7.50 -37.49
C ARG A 304 -4.57 8.59 -37.03
N THR A 305 -4.98 9.42 -36.06
CA THR A 305 -4.13 10.47 -35.45
C THR A 305 -3.03 9.87 -34.57
N MET A 306 -1.91 10.58 -34.42
CA MET A 306 -0.79 10.12 -33.58
C MET A 306 -1.22 9.90 -32.12
N LEU A 307 -1.99 10.83 -31.55
CA LEU A 307 -2.54 10.71 -30.20
C LEU A 307 -3.46 9.48 -30.08
N GLY A 308 -4.31 9.25 -31.07
CA GLY A 308 -5.19 8.09 -31.09
C GLY A 308 -4.46 6.75 -31.20
N ARG A 309 -3.37 6.68 -31.97
CA ARG A 309 -2.53 5.47 -32.03
C ARG A 309 -1.92 5.14 -30.66
N VAL A 310 -1.37 6.15 -29.99
CA VAL A 310 -0.80 5.98 -28.65
C VAL A 310 -1.88 5.55 -27.64
N MET A 311 -3.03 6.21 -27.65
CA MET A 311 -4.16 5.86 -26.78
C MET A 311 -4.70 4.44 -27.06
N ASN A 312 -4.72 4.00 -28.32
CA ASN A 312 -5.14 2.64 -28.68
C ASN A 312 -4.14 1.58 -28.20
N VAL A 313 -2.83 1.85 -28.29
CA VAL A 313 -1.80 0.95 -27.75
C VAL A 313 -1.94 0.87 -26.23
N LEU A 314 -2.07 2.01 -25.54
CA LEU A 314 -2.29 2.06 -24.11
C LEU A 314 -3.56 1.28 -23.71
N GLY A 315 -4.65 1.45 -24.46
CA GLY A 315 -5.89 0.72 -24.24
C GLY A 315 -5.75 -0.79 -24.42
N ARG A 316 -5.00 -1.26 -25.43
CA ARG A 316 -4.71 -2.69 -25.61
C ARG A 316 -3.92 -3.27 -24.44
N CYS A 317 -2.90 -2.54 -23.96
CA CYS A 317 -2.14 -2.94 -22.79
C CYS A 317 -3.02 -3.03 -21.54
N CYS A 318 -3.83 -1.99 -21.26
CA CYS A 318 -4.77 -1.99 -20.14
C CYS A 318 -5.78 -3.14 -20.23
N SER A 319 -6.32 -3.42 -21.43
CA SER A 319 -7.26 -4.52 -21.65
C SER A 319 -6.62 -5.87 -21.35
N ALA A 320 -5.39 -6.10 -21.81
CA ALA A 320 -4.66 -7.34 -21.53
C ALA A 320 -4.41 -7.52 -20.02
N ILE A 321 -4.03 -6.46 -19.31
CA ILE A 321 -3.84 -6.46 -17.85
C ILE A 321 -5.16 -6.80 -17.13
N CYS A 322 -6.27 -6.17 -17.53
CA CYS A 322 -7.58 -6.44 -16.95
C CYS A 322 -8.03 -7.90 -17.15
N VAL A 323 -7.89 -8.44 -18.37
CA VAL A 323 -8.22 -9.85 -18.67
C VAL A 323 -7.35 -10.81 -17.87
N TYR A 324 -6.04 -10.55 -17.80
CA TYR A 324 -5.13 -11.34 -16.97
C TYR A 324 -5.54 -11.33 -15.49
N LYS A 325 -5.90 -10.16 -14.94
CA LYS A 325 -6.33 -10.02 -13.54
C LYS A 325 -7.63 -10.79 -13.26
N ILE A 326 -8.58 -10.76 -14.20
CA ILE A 326 -9.84 -11.54 -14.09
C ILE A 326 -9.55 -13.04 -14.11
N LEU A 327 -8.69 -13.51 -15.02
CA LEU A 327 -8.30 -14.93 -15.12
C LEU A 327 -7.55 -15.43 -13.89
N MET A 328 -6.59 -14.65 -13.39
CA MET A 328 -5.83 -15.03 -12.20
C MET A 328 -6.70 -15.03 -10.94
N SER A 329 -7.62 -14.06 -10.81
CA SER A 329 -8.57 -14.02 -9.69
C SER A 329 -9.52 -15.22 -9.71
N SER A 330 -10.06 -15.57 -10.89
CA SER A 330 -10.95 -16.74 -11.03
C SER A 330 -10.21 -18.07 -10.82
N LEU A 331 -8.97 -18.20 -11.32
CA LEU A 331 -8.13 -19.37 -11.08
C LEU A 331 -7.79 -19.55 -9.60
N ASN A 332 -7.45 -18.47 -8.89
CA ASN A 332 -7.15 -18.52 -7.46
C ASN A 332 -8.39 -18.93 -6.63
N LEU A 333 -9.57 -18.43 -7.01
CA LEU A 333 -10.85 -18.81 -6.39
C LEU A 333 -11.23 -20.27 -6.66
N LEU A 334 -11.11 -20.73 -7.91
CA LEU A 334 -11.52 -22.08 -8.33
C LEU A 334 -10.56 -23.18 -7.84
N LEU A 335 -9.25 -22.89 -7.80
CA LEU A 335 -8.25 -23.89 -7.41
C LEU A 335 -7.91 -23.86 -5.91
N ARG A 336 -8.55 -22.98 -5.11
CA ARG A 336 -8.22 -22.74 -3.69
C ARG A 336 -6.71 -22.73 -3.42
N ARG A 337 -5.92 -22.17 -4.35
CA ARG A 337 -4.49 -22.02 -4.14
C ARG A 337 -4.32 -20.95 -3.07
N GLY A 338 -3.87 -21.38 -1.88
CA GLY A 338 -3.48 -20.48 -0.81
C GLY A 338 -2.54 -19.41 -1.35
N SER A 339 -2.74 -18.18 -0.91
CA SER A 339 -2.09 -16.94 -1.34
C SER A 339 -0.59 -16.91 -1.03
N ALA A 340 0.16 -17.86 -1.56
CA ALA A 340 1.61 -17.86 -1.58
C ALA A 340 2.07 -17.45 -2.98
N GLN A 341 2.67 -16.25 -3.06
CA GLN A 341 3.56 -15.82 -4.14
C GLN A 341 2.95 -15.75 -5.55
N ALA A 342 2.26 -14.65 -5.83
CA ALA A 342 2.46 -13.95 -7.09
C ALA A 342 2.32 -12.45 -6.81
N GLU A 343 3.45 -11.74 -6.69
CA GLU A 343 3.42 -10.27 -6.71
C GLU A 343 2.74 -9.81 -8.00
N ASP A 344 1.81 -8.85 -7.88
CA ASP A 344 1.15 -8.26 -9.03
C ASP A 344 2.22 -7.72 -10.02
N PRO A 345 2.08 -7.94 -11.34
CA PRO A 345 3.08 -7.51 -12.31
C PRO A 345 3.30 -5.99 -12.33
N ALA A 346 2.33 -5.20 -11.85
CA ALA A 346 2.50 -3.76 -11.62
C ALA A 346 3.45 -3.48 -10.44
N THR A 347 3.31 -4.22 -9.35
CA THR A 347 4.20 -4.16 -8.19
C THR A 347 5.59 -4.64 -8.58
N ARG A 348 5.69 -5.73 -9.34
CA ARG A 348 6.97 -6.25 -9.85
C ARG A 348 7.65 -5.27 -10.82
N LEU A 349 6.88 -4.59 -11.67
CA LEU A 349 7.38 -3.55 -12.57
C LEU A 349 7.86 -2.32 -11.78
N LEU A 350 7.14 -1.92 -10.72
CA LEU A 350 7.56 -0.85 -9.82
C LEU A 350 8.86 -1.23 -9.10
N THR A 351 8.98 -2.46 -8.60
CA THR A 351 10.20 -2.99 -7.98
C THR A 351 11.37 -3.00 -8.96
N ILE A 352 11.15 -3.43 -10.21
CA ILE A 352 12.17 -3.42 -11.26
C ILE A 352 12.57 -1.97 -11.63
N LEU A 353 11.61 -1.05 -11.70
CA LEU A 353 11.87 0.38 -11.94
C LEU A 353 12.66 1.01 -10.80
N LEU A 354 12.30 0.74 -9.55
CA LEU A 354 13.01 1.24 -8.36
C LEU A 354 14.45 0.71 -8.30
N LEU A 355 14.65 -0.58 -8.62
CA LEU A 355 15.99 -1.20 -8.67
C LEU A 355 16.84 -0.68 -9.84
N ASN A 356 16.25 -0.46 -11.02
CA ASN A 356 16.98 0.00 -12.20
C ASN A 356 17.27 1.51 -12.19
N LEU A 357 16.44 2.32 -11.55
CA LEU A 357 16.61 3.78 -11.56
C LEU A 357 17.59 4.29 -10.50
N ARG A 358 18.13 3.44 -9.60
CA ARG A 358 19.00 3.84 -8.47
C ARG A 358 18.52 5.15 -7.82
N VAL A 359 17.21 5.27 -7.61
CA VAL A 359 16.66 6.45 -6.94
C VAL A 359 17.20 6.41 -5.52
N PRO A 360 17.92 7.45 -5.05
CA PRO A 360 18.31 7.53 -3.65
C PRO A 360 17.02 7.67 -2.84
N VAL A 361 16.54 6.55 -2.30
CA VAL A 361 15.43 6.56 -1.34
C VAL A 361 16.03 7.10 -0.06
N ASP A 362 15.94 8.41 0.13
CA ASP A 362 16.31 9.03 1.39
C ASP A 362 15.39 8.49 2.48
N VAL A 363 15.94 7.58 3.29
CA VAL A 363 15.22 6.94 4.41
C VAL A 363 14.65 8.03 5.32
N SER A 364 15.33 9.16 5.48
CA SER A 364 14.85 10.32 6.25
C SER A 364 13.59 10.98 5.68
N TYR A 365 13.38 10.94 4.36
CA TYR A 365 12.20 11.51 3.71
C TYR A 365 11.01 10.54 3.71
N TRP A 366 11.28 9.25 3.47
CA TRP A 366 10.24 8.23 3.35
C TRP A 366 9.84 7.60 4.69
N ALA A 367 10.74 7.56 5.68
CA ALA A 367 10.47 6.92 6.97
C ALA A 367 9.22 7.46 7.68
N PRO A 368 8.94 8.79 7.73
CA PRO A 368 7.71 9.30 8.33
C PRO A 368 6.44 8.88 7.57
N MET A 369 6.53 8.73 6.25
CA MET A 369 5.39 8.31 5.42
C MET A 369 5.14 6.80 5.54
N LEU A 370 6.20 6.01 5.69
CA LEU A 370 6.12 4.56 5.88
C LEU A 370 5.72 4.19 7.32
N SER A 371 6.16 4.93 8.34
CA SER A 371 5.82 4.69 9.76
C SER A 371 4.34 4.95 10.08
N LEU A 372 3.66 5.78 9.29
CA LEU A 372 2.22 6.03 9.41
C LEU A 372 1.37 4.91 8.79
N ILE A 373 1.93 4.15 7.86
CA ILE A 373 1.20 3.13 7.08
C ILE A 373 1.47 1.73 7.64
N PHE A 374 2.71 1.44 8.06
CA PHE A 374 3.17 0.11 8.43
C PHE A 374 3.45 -0.03 9.94
N ASP A 375 3.24 -1.25 10.44
CA ASP A 375 3.64 -1.63 11.79
C ASP A 375 5.16 -1.89 11.81
N LEU A 376 5.87 -1.31 12.77
CA LEU A 376 7.34 -1.35 12.82
C LEU A 376 7.84 -2.45 13.76
N ILE A 377 8.68 -3.36 13.27
CA ILE A 377 9.39 -4.35 14.09
C ILE A 377 10.84 -3.91 14.24
N ILE A 378 11.32 -3.83 15.47
CA ILE A 378 12.68 -3.40 15.79
C ILE A 378 13.37 -4.47 16.63
N SER A 379 14.48 -4.96 16.10
CA SER A 379 15.36 -5.89 16.81
C SER A 379 16.30 -5.13 17.74
N VAL A 380 16.33 -5.48 19.02
CA VAL A 380 17.31 -4.97 19.98
C VAL A 380 17.96 -6.13 20.76
N PRO A 381 19.22 -5.99 21.19
CA PRO A 381 19.81 -6.96 22.12
C PRO A 381 19.02 -7.03 23.43
N VAL A 382 18.92 -8.22 24.01
CA VAL A 382 18.14 -8.44 25.25
C VAL A 382 18.62 -7.56 26.41
N TRP A 383 19.94 -7.42 26.55
CA TRP A 383 20.62 -6.67 27.61
C TRP A 383 20.57 -5.14 27.43
N THR A 384 19.90 -4.63 26.39
CA THR A 384 19.68 -3.21 26.21
C THR A 384 18.94 -2.63 27.42
N CYS A 385 19.45 -1.52 27.96
CA CYS A 385 18.89 -0.97 29.20
C CYS A 385 17.47 -0.43 28.99
N ARG A 386 16.70 -0.46 30.08
CA ARG A 386 15.29 -0.04 30.10
C ARG A 386 15.09 1.36 29.50
N LYS A 387 15.92 2.31 29.92
CA LYS A 387 15.89 3.70 29.45
C LYS A 387 16.12 3.83 27.94
N THR A 388 17.05 3.06 27.38
CA THR A 388 17.32 3.10 25.93
C THR A 388 16.14 2.55 25.12
N LYS A 389 15.50 1.47 25.59
CA LYS A 389 14.27 0.97 24.95
C LYS A 389 13.15 2.01 24.99
N GLU A 390 12.99 2.70 26.12
CA GLU A 390 12.03 3.80 26.28
C GLU A 390 12.34 4.97 25.34
N SER A 391 13.60 5.39 25.24
CA SER A 391 14.03 6.46 24.32
C SER A 391 13.81 6.10 22.84
N ILE A 392 14.02 4.83 22.46
CA ILE A 392 13.72 4.34 21.10
C ILE A 392 12.22 4.48 20.82
N CYS A 393 11.37 4.03 21.74
CA CYS A 393 9.92 4.15 21.57
C CYS A 393 9.44 5.59 21.58
N GLN A 394 10.01 6.44 22.42
CA GLN A 394 9.71 7.86 22.44
C GLN A 394 9.97 8.49 21.08
N LEU A 395 11.16 8.27 20.53
CA LEU A 395 11.53 8.76 19.20
C LEU A 395 10.58 8.23 18.11
N LEU A 396 10.20 6.95 18.15
CA LEU A 396 9.33 6.36 17.12
C LEU A 396 7.88 6.87 17.20
N PHE A 397 7.31 7.01 18.40
CA PHE A 397 5.92 7.43 18.57
C PHE A 397 5.74 8.95 18.55
N GLU A 398 6.71 9.71 19.07
CA GLU A 398 6.63 11.17 19.19
C GLU A 398 7.19 11.86 17.94
N ASP A 399 8.41 11.53 17.51
CA ASP A 399 9.05 12.19 16.37
C ASP A 399 8.58 11.59 15.03
N PHE A 400 8.58 10.26 14.92
CA PHE A 400 8.20 9.56 13.68
C PHE A 400 6.71 9.24 13.56
N ALA A 401 5.91 9.60 14.58
CA ALA A 401 4.47 9.41 14.60
C ALA A 401 4.01 7.98 14.24
N ALA A 402 4.81 6.96 14.56
CA ALA A 402 4.57 5.58 14.18
C ALA A 402 3.19 5.10 14.67
N LYS A 403 2.46 4.39 13.81
CA LYS A 403 1.16 3.82 14.15
C LYS A 403 1.29 2.79 15.27
N SER A 404 2.27 1.91 15.13
CA SER A 404 2.52 0.82 16.06
C SER A 404 3.98 0.35 16.00
N VAL A 405 4.50 -0.12 17.12
CA VAL A 405 5.90 -0.56 17.27
C VAL A 405 5.95 -1.87 18.05
N CYS A 406 6.74 -2.82 17.58
CA CYS A 406 7.06 -4.06 18.24
C CYS A 406 8.57 -4.13 18.48
N LEU A 407 8.99 -4.10 19.74
CA LEU A 407 10.39 -4.28 20.13
C LEU A 407 10.62 -5.74 20.50
N VAL A 408 11.59 -6.36 19.83
CA VAL A 408 11.85 -7.80 19.94
C VAL A 408 13.34 -8.06 20.07
N SER A 409 13.71 -9.07 20.83
CA SER A 409 15.06 -9.59 20.98
C SER A 409 15.65 -10.08 19.65
N SER A 410 16.88 -9.67 19.35
CA SER A 410 17.62 -10.21 18.21
C SER A 410 17.80 -11.73 18.30
N ALA A 411 18.04 -12.28 19.50
CA ALA A 411 18.24 -13.71 19.70
C ALA A 411 16.97 -14.52 19.44
N PHE A 412 15.80 -13.99 19.82
CA PHE A 412 14.51 -14.59 19.50
C PHE A 412 14.30 -14.69 17.99
N LEU A 413 14.53 -13.58 17.27
CA LEU A 413 14.37 -13.54 15.81
C LEU A 413 15.33 -14.52 15.11
N VAL A 414 16.54 -14.70 15.64
CA VAL A 414 17.49 -15.69 15.11
C VAL A 414 17.02 -17.12 15.33
N GLY A 415 16.51 -17.44 16.53
CA GLY A 415 15.91 -18.76 16.80
C GLY A 415 14.73 -19.05 15.86
N LEU A 416 13.88 -18.04 15.63
CA LEU A 416 12.76 -18.12 14.68
C LEU A 416 13.23 -18.34 13.24
N ALA A 417 14.26 -17.62 12.79
CA ALA A 417 14.85 -17.80 11.46
C ALA A 417 15.42 -19.21 11.26
N ALA A 418 16.11 -19.73 12.27
CA ALA A 418 16.66 -21.08 12.28
C ALA A 418 15.62 -22.19 12.51
N ARG A 419 14.35 -21.82 12.79
CA ARG A 419 13.25 -22.74 13.12
C ARG A 419 13.57 -23.65 14.31
N SER A 420 14.32 -23.13 15.28
CA SER A 420 14.67 -23.83 16.51
C SER A 420 14.10 -23.08 17.71
N SER A 421 13.27 -23.75 18.51
CA SER A 421 12.72 -23.17 19.75
C SER A 421 13.78 -23.09 20.85
N THR A 422 14.71 -24.06 20.89
CA THR A 422 15.82 -24.09 21.86
C THR A 422 17.14 -24.03 21.12
N ALA A 423 17.93 -22.98 21.35
CA ALA A 423 19.20 -22.75 20.68
C ALA A 423 20.11 -21.82 21.48
N LEU A 424 21.42 -21.99 21.34
CA LEU A 424 22.41 -21.06 21.84
C LEU A 424 22.82 -20.10 20.71
N VAL A 425 22.35 -18.85 20.78
CA VAL A 425 22.66 -17.83 19.77
C VAL A 425 23.96 -17.13 20.14
N VAL A 426 24.94 -17.21 19.24
CA VAL A 426 26.24 -16.54 19.36
C VAL A 426 26.31 -15.47 18.27
N ASP A 427 26.02 -14.22 18.66
CA ASP A 427 26.01 -13.06 17.77
C ASP A 427 27.36 -12.32 17.85
N ILE A 428 28.12 -12.34 16.76
CA ILE A 428 29.43 -11.70 16.63
C ILE A 428 29.28 -10.51 15.67
N GLY A 429 28.93 -9.37 16.25
CA GLY A 429 28.68 -8.12 15.54
C GLY A 429 29.92 -7.24 15.38
N ALA A 430 29.70 -6.02 14.88
CA ALA A 430 30.75 -5.01 14.73
C ALA A 430 31.21 -4.45 16.09
N THR A 431 30.27 -4.13 16.97
CA THR A 431 30.55 -3.46 18.26
C THR A 431 30.90 -4.42 19.40
N GLY A 432 30.53 -5.70 19.28
CA GLY A 432 30.76 -6.67 20.34
C GLY A 432 30.19 -8.04 20.00
N THR A 433 30.38 -8.96 20.93
CA THR A 433 29.92 -10.35 20.85
C THR A 433 28.95 -10.62 21.98
N THR A 434 27.86 -11.33 21.70
CA THR A 434 26.86 -11.71 22.70
C THR A 434 26.48 -13.17 22.54
N VAL A 435 26.46 -13.91 23.65
CA VAL A 435 25.96 -15.28 23.73
C VAL A 435 24.66 -15.26 24.51
N THR A 436 23.58 -15.63 23.84
CA THR A 436 22.22 -15.64 24.41
C THR A 436 21.60 -17.02 24.21
N PRO A 437 21.36 -17.78 25.29
CA PRO A 437 20.61 -19.02 25.20
C PRO A 437 19.10 -18.71 25.10
N VAL A 438 18.44 -19.42 24.21
CA VAL A 438 17.00 -19.36 23.98
C VAL A 438 16.43 -20.74 24.29
N GLU A 439 15.39 -20.79 25.13
CA GLU A 439 14.70 -22.02 25.53
C GLU A 439 13.21 -21.83 25.25
N ASP A 440 12.60 -22.76 24.49
CA ASP A 440 11.18 -22.70 24.10
C ASP A 440 10.75 -21.36 23.48
N GLY A 441 11.66 -20.71 22.77
CA GLY A 441 11.44 -19.41 22.14
C GLY A 441 11.61 -18.21 23.08
N TYR A 442 12.08 -18.38 24.31
CA TYR A 442 12.34 -17.27 25.23
C TYR A 442 13.85 -17.12 25.51
N PRO A 443 14.42 -15.91 25.34
CA PRO A 443 15.81 -15.67 25.71
C PRO A 443 15.97 -15.70 27.23
N LEU A 444 16.89 -16.52 27.72
CA LEU A 444 17.18 -16.66 29.15
C LEU A 444 18.08 -15.52 29.62
N THR A 445 17.48 -14.45 30.14
CA THR A 445 18.14 -13.20 30.54
C THR A 445 19.26 -13.40 31.56
N GLU A 446 19.13 -14.36 32.48
CA GLU A 446 20.10 -14.68 33.53
C GLU A 446 21.38 -15.34 33.00
N CYS A 447 21.32 -15.92 31.80
CA CYS A 447 22.40 -16.72 31.21
C CYS A 447 23.13 -15.98 30.07
N ILE A 448 22.89 -14.68 29.92
CA ILE A 448 23.47 -13.87 28.84
C ILE A 448 24.89 -13.46 29.19
N VAL A 449 25.80 -13.66 28.24
CA VAL A 449 27.19 -13.21 28.35
C VAL A 449 27.49 -12.27 27.17
N HIS A 450 28.06 -11.11 27.45
CA HIS A 450 28.41 -10.13 26.43
C HIS A 450 29.84 -9.64 26.61
N SER A 451 30.49 -9.30 25.50
CA SER A 451 31.85 -8.78 25.43
C SER A 451 31.90 -7.64 24.41
N SER A 452 32.68 -6.60 24.71
CA SER A 452 32.95 -5.50 23.76
C SER A 452 33.93 -5.90 22.65
N VAL A 453 34.43 -7.13 22.65
CA VAL A 453 35.26 -7.67 21.56
C VAL A 453 34.35 -8.05 20.40
N GLY A 454 34.53 -7.37 19.27
CA GLY A 454 33.77 -7.59 18.04
C GLY A 454 34.56 -7.11 16.81
N GLY A 455 33.87 -6.92 15.69
CA GLY A 455 34.49 -6.53 14.42
C GLY A 455 35.37 -5.28 14.47
N ASN A 456 34.97 -4.24 15.20
CA ASN A 456 35.71 -2.97 15.30
C ASN A 456 37.06 -3.15 16.00
N VAL A 457 37.11 -4.02 17.02
CA VAL A 457 38.36 -4.34 17.73
C VAL A 457 39.30 -5.10 16.79
N LEU A 458 38.75 -6.02 15.99
CA LEU A 458 39.51 -6.76 14.98
C LEU A 458 39.97 -5.85 13.82
N ASP A 459 39.19 -4.84 13.44
CA ASP A 459 39.60 -3.85 12.43
C ASP A 459 40.84 -3.08 12.90
N MET A 460 40.86 -2.65 14.17
CA MET A 460 42.02 -1.98 14.76
C MET A 460 43.22 -2.93 14.90
N ALA A 461 43.00 -4.18 15.30
CA ALA A 461 44.05 -5.19 15.38
C ALA A 461 44.65 -5.48 13.99
N MET A 462 43.82 -5.62 12.96
CA MET A 462 44.27 -5.79 11.58
C MET A 462 45.07 -4.58 11.11
N PHE A 463 44.61 -3.37 11.41
CA PHE A 463 45.36 -2.16 11.05
C PHE A 463 46.74 -2.12 11.71
N GLN A 464 46.87 -2.52 12.97
CA GLN A 464 48.17 -2.62 13.63
C GLN A 464 49.07 -3.67 12.94
N LEU A 465 48.53 -4.83 12.57
CA LEU A 465 49.28 -5.85 11.84
C LEU A 465 49.76 -5.36 10.46
N LEU A 466 48.96 -4.54 9.78
CA LEU A 466 49.36 -3.88 8.53
C LEU A 466 50.48 -2.87 8.74
N GLN A 467 50.43 -2.06 9.81
CA GLN A 467 51.51 -1.14 10.16
C GLN A 467 52.81 -1.87 10.46
N ASP A 468 52.74 -2.94 11.26
CA ASP A 468 53.91 -3.75 11.62
C ASP A 468 54.53 -4.44 10.39
N ALA A 469 53.71 -4.74 9.39
CA ALA A 469 54.13 -5.27 8.09
C ALA A 469 54.64 -4.18 7.12
N GLY A 470 54.52 -2.90 7.46
CA GLY A 470 54.96 -1.78 6.63
C GLY A 470 54.03 -1.48 5.44
N ALA A 471 52.72 -1.75 5.57
CA ALA A 471 51.75 -1.48 4.51
C ALA A 471 51.65 0.02 4.18
N VAL A 472 51.70 0.36 2.89
CA VAL A 472 51.45 1.73 2.41
C VAL A 472 49.97 1.88 2.09
N LEU A 473 49.32 2.83 2.76
CA LEU A 473 47.91 3.14 2.52
C LEU A 473 47.77 4.24 1.44
N PRO A 474 46.69 4.19 0.64
CA PRO A 474 46.37 5.28 -0.28
C PRO A 474 45.96 6.55 0.48
N ASP A 475 46.26 7.71 -0.11
CA ASP A 475 45.89 9.01 0.45
C ASP A 475 44.37 9.12 0.69
N GLY A 476 44.00 9.63 1.86
CA GLY A 476 42.60 9.84 2.25
C GLY A 476 41.89 8.62 2.85
N LEU A 477 42.52 7.45 2.90
CA LEU A 477 41.96 6.27 3.57
C LEU A 477 42.28 6.29 5.08
N SER A 478 41.26 6.23 5.93
CA SER A 478 41.49 6.16 7.38
C SER A 478 42.03 4.78 7.79
N GLY A 479 42.82 4.73 8.87
CA GLY A 479 43.39 3.48 9.37
C GLY A 479 42.33 2.43 9.76
N ALA A 480 41.21 2.87 10.34
CA ALA A 480 40.10 1.98 10.70
C ALA A 480 39.40 1.38 9.46
N GLU A 481 39.21 2.18 8.40
CA GLU A 481 38.65 1.68 7.13
C GLU A 481 39.61 0.72 6.43
N ALA A 482 40.91 1.01 6.44
CA ALA A 482 41.93 0.10 5.92
C ALA A 482 41.92 -1.24 6.67
N GLY A 483 41.86 -1.20 8.01
CA GLY A 483 41.74 -2.39 8.84
C GLY A 483 40.51 -3.23 8.48
N LYS A 484 39.35 -2.59 8.32
CA LYS A 484 38.11 -3.26 7.90
C LYS A 484 38.23 -3.93 6.52
N ILE A 485 38.71 -3.20 5.51
CA ILE A 485 38.89 -3.73 4.15
C ILE A 485 39.84 -4.93 4.16
N ALA A 486 40.97 -4.82 4.86
CA ALA A 486 41.94 -5.89 4.95
C ALA A 486 41.39 -7.11 5.71
N LYS A 487 40.64 -6.89 6.80
CA LYS A 487 39.98 -7.98 7.55
C LYS A 487 38.99 -8.74 6.66
N GLU A 488 38.11 -8.04 5.95
CA GLU A 488 37.11 -8.67 5.07
C GLU A 488 37.75 -9.46 3.92
N GLN A 489 38.94 -9.07 3.45
CA GLN A 489 39.62 -9.75 2.34
C GLN A 489 40.65 -10.82 2.76
N LEU A 490 41.29 -10.68 3.94
CA LEU A 490 42.41 -11.52 4.37
C LEU A 490 42.09 -12.45 5.55
N ALA A 491 41.09 -12.12 6.39
CA ALA A 491 40.90 -12.84 7.65
C ALA A 491 40.25 -14.22 7.45
N TRP A 492 40.77 -15.20 8.16
CA TRP A 492 40.25 -16.56 8.26
C TRP A 492 40.70 -17.18 9.58
N VAL A 493 39.99 -18.15 10.11
CA VAL A 493 40.28 -18.78 11.40
C VAL A 493 41.13 -20.04 11.18
N ALA A 494 42.31 -20.07 11.81
CA ALA A 494 43.16 -21.25 11.81
C ALA A 494 42.60 -22.35 12.73
N GLN A 495 42.69 -23.62 12.31
CA GLN A 495 42.33 -24.75 13.16
C GLN A 495 43.36 -24.93 14.29
N ASP A 496 44.65 -24.93 13.94
CA ASP A 496 45.76 -24.96 14.89
C ASP A 496 46.67 -23.74 14.68
N PHE A 497 46.52 -22.74 15.54
CA PHE A 497 47.27 -21.48 15.44
C PHE A 497 48.79 -21.69 15.49
N THR A 498 49.25 -22.51 16.43
CA THR A 498 50.69 -22.76 16.62
C THR A 498 51.32 -23.49 15.44
N LEU A 499 50.57 -24.41 14.82
CA LEU A 499 51.02 -25.14 13.63
C LEU A 499 51.14 -24.20 12.44
N GLU A 500 50.15 -23.34 12.20
CA GLU A 500 50.20 -22.37 11.11
C GLU A 500 51.35 -21.37 11.29
N LEU A 501 51.60 -20.93 12.53
CA LEU A 501 52.75 -20.07 12.82
C LEU A 501 54.09 -20.77 12.59
N GLN A 502 54.19 -22.08 12.86
CA GLN A 502 55.38 -22.88 12.54
C GLN A 502 55.55 -23.08 11.04
N ASN A 503 54.46 -23.30 10.30
CA ASN A 503 54.48 -23.44 8.85
C ASN A 503 54.97 -22.15 8.18
N LEU A 504 54.56 -20.98 8.67
CA LEU A 504 55.11 -19.71 8.24
C LEU A 504 56.62 -19.60 8.49
N LYS A 505 57.11 -19.98 9.68
CA LYS A 505 58.54 -19.91 10.03
C LYS A 505 59.42 -20.86 9.23
N ARG A 506 58.87 -21.98 8.76
CA ARG A 506 59.59 -22.98 7.94
C ARG A 506 59.71 -22.59 6.46
N MET A 507 58.91 -21.62 6.00
CA MET A 507 58.91 -21.15 4.61
C MET A 507 59.74 -19.87 4.46
N ASP A 508 61.03 -19.97 4.13
CA ASP A 508 61.86 -18.81 3.74
C ASP A 508 61.47 -18.24 2.35
N VAL A 509 60.71 -18.96 1.54
CA VAL A 509 60.07 -18.47 0.30
C VAL A 509 58.74 -19.23 0.08
N PRO A 510 57.57 -18.59 -0.03
CA PRO A 510 56.31 -19.30 -0.22
C PRO A 510 56.17 -19.78 -1.67
N LYS A 511 56.12 -21.10 -1.90
CA LYS A 511 55.70 -21.67 -3.21
C LYS A 511 54.23 -21.36 -3.52
N GLN A 512 53.39 -21.20 -2.50
CA GLN A 512 52.06 -20.62 -2.57
C GLN A 512 51.75 -19.95 -1.23
N PRO A 513 51.36 -18.67 -1.20
CA PRO A 513 50.95 -18.04 0.05
C PRO A 513 49.59 -18.60 0.52
N PRO A 514 49.32 -18.64 1.84
CA PRO A 514 48.02 -19.08 2.37
C PRO A 514 46.92 -18.18 1.80
N LYS A 515 45.93 -18.77 1.12
CA LYS A 515 44.79 -18.03 0.57
C LYS A 515 43.84 -17.65 1.72
N PRO A 516 43.37 -16.40 1.83
CA PRO A 516 43.66 -15.23 0.99
C PRO A 516 44.94 -14.48 1.42
N SER A 517 45.73 -14.03 0.42
CA SER A 517 47.07 -13.47 0.63
C SER A 517 47.28 -12.06 0.10
N MET A 518 46.27 -11.48 -0.53
CA MET A 518 46.34 -10.14 -1.10
C MET A 518 45.10 -9.37 -0.70
N CYS A 519 45.29 -8.12 -0.26
CA CYS A 519 44.21 -7.17 -0.12
C CYS A 519 44.41 -5.98 -1.06
N HIS A 520 43.30 -5.46 -1.55
CA HIS A 520 43.22 -4.34 -2.45
C HIS A 520 42.59 -3.15 -1.71
N PHE A 521 43.36 -2.09 -1.54
CA PHE A 521 42.89 -0.81 -1.06
C PHE A 521 42.53 0.08 -2.24
N VAL A 522 41.35 0.70 -2.19
CA VAL A 522 40.85 1.61 -3.22
C VAL A 522 40.61 2.98 -2.58
N GLY A 523 41.42 3.98 -2.93
CA GLY A 523 41.27 5.36 -2.47
C GLY A 523 40.75 6.30 -3.57
N THR A 524 40.79 7.62 -3.33
CA THR A 524 40.37 8.69 -4.25
C THR A 524 41.36 8.88 -5.42
N GLY A 525 41.62 7.81 -6.18
CA GLY A 525 42.38 7.85 -7.43
C GLY A 525 43.47 6.79 -7.56
N ASN A 526 43.98 6.25 -6.45
CA ASN A 526 45.04 5.23 -6.45
C ASN A 526 44.55 3.89 -5.86
N ARG A 527 44.98 2.79 -6.47
CA ARG A 527 44.82 1.42 -5.95
C ARG A 527 46.15 0.96 -5.37
N CYS A 528 46.14 0.55 -4.11
CA CYS A 528 47.29 -0.06 -3.45
C CYS A 528 47.00 -1.53 -3.22
N ILE A 529 47.97 -2.40 -3.50
CA ILE A 529 47.87 -3.83 -3.23
C ILE A 529 48.83 -4.14 -2.11
N PHE A 530 48.33 -4.77 -1.06
CA PHE A 530 49.16 -5.27 0.03
C PHE A 530 49.14 -6.80 0.00
N GLN A 531 50.33 -7.39 0.05
CA GLN A 531 50.52 -8.83 0.08
C GLN A 531 50.79 -9.26 1.53
N ALA A 532 49.85 -10.01 2.08
CA ALA A 532 49.98 -10.60 3.41
C ALA A 532 51.07 -11.67 3.39
N SER A 533 52.15 -11.44 4.14
CA SER A 533 53.34 -12.28 4.17
C SER A 533 53.65 -12.83 5.56
N ARG A 534 53.07 -12.24 6.61
CA ARG A 534 53.34 -12.59 8.02
C ARG A 534 52.15 -13.24 8.72
N GLY A 535 51.19 -13.75 7.95
CA GLY A 535 49.99 -14.40 8.47
C GLY A 535 49.00 -13.44 9.12
N GLU A 536 48.93 -12.20 8.64
CA GLU A 536 48.09 -11.13 9.19
C GLU A 536 46.61 -11.55 9.29
N GLY A 537 46.12 -12.30 8.29
CA GLY A 537 44.76 -12.83 8.22
C GLY A 537 44.35 -13.67 9.43
N PHE A 538 45.04 -14.78 9.67
CA PHE A 538 44.70 -15.70 10.77
C PHE A 538 45.14 -15.20 12.14
N ARG A 539 46.22 -14.40 12.21
CA ARG A 539 46.62 -13.73 13.46
C ARG A 539 45.58 -12.72 13.93
N CYS A 540 44.96 -11.99 13.01
CA CYS A 540 43.86 -11.10 13.34
C CYS A 540 42.66 -11.88 13.91
N ALA A 541 42.27 -12.98 13.25
CA ALA A 541 41.13 -13.79 13.68
C ALA A 541 41.37 -14.52 15.02
N GLU A 542 42.62 -14.87 15.32
CA GLU A 542 43.01 -15.51 16.60
C GLU A 542 42.65 -14.64 17.81
N SER A 543 42.53 -13.31 17.65
CA SER A 543 42.09 -12.41 18.72
C SER A 543 40.73 -12.77 19.35
N LEU A 544 39.89 -13.54 18.65
CA LEU A 544 38.62 -14.08 19.18
C LEU A 544 38.83 -15.26 20.15
N PHE A 545 39.93 -15.99 20.00
CA PHE A 545 40.27 -17.20 20.76
C PHE A 545 41.35 -16.93 21.81
N ASP A 546 42.27 -16.02 21.52
CA ASP A 546 43.31 -15.55 22.43
C ASP A 546 43.51 -14.04 22.26
N PRO A 547 43.02 -13.21 23.20
CA PRO A 547 43.15 -11.76 23.12
C PRO A 547 44.61 -11.28 23.28
N THR A 548 45.55 -12.13 23.68
CA THR A 548 46.95 -11.75 23.85
C THR A 548 47.71 -11.66 22.52
N VAL A 549 47.19 -12.27 21.45
CA VAL A 549 47.87 -12.41 20.15
C VAL A 549 47.95 -11.09 19.39
N CYS A 550 46.94 -10.22 19.52
CA CYS A 550 46.94 -8.90 18.89
C CYS A 550 46.91 -7.79 19.93
N ARG A 551 47.88 -6.87 19.84
CA ARG A 551 47.90 -5.65 20.66
C ARG A 551 46.95 -4.64 20.04
N VAL A 552 45.84 -4.39 20.73
CA VAL A 552 44.94 -3.27 20.40
C VAL A 552 45.53 -2.00 21.02
N PRO A 553 45.66 -0.90 20.26
CA PRO A 553 46.06 0.39 20.83
C PRO A 553 45.09 0.80 21.95
N GLY A 554 45.59 1.04 23.17
CA GLY A 554 44.76 1.32 24.35
C GLY A 554 44.38 0.09 25.20
N ALA A 555 45.03 -1.06 24.99
CA ALA A 555 44.84 -2.27 25.81
C ALA A 555 45.16 -2.07 27.31
N ASP A 556 45.92 -1.04 27.69
CA ASP A 556 46.21 -0.70 29.09
C ASP A 556 44.96 -0.21 29.87
N THR A 557 43.92 0.25 29.16
CA THR A 557 42.62 0.69 29.72
C THR A 557 41.48 -0.31 29.50
N MET A 558 41.72 -1.44 28.82
CA MET A 558 40.74 -2.52 28.72
C MET A 558 40.76 -3.34 30.03
N PRO A 559 39.60 -3.78 30.54
CA PRO A 559 39.58 -4.67 31.70
C PRO A 559 40.42 -5.91 31.38
N GLN A 560 41.41 -6.19 32.24
CA GLN A 560 42.53 -7.13 32.06
C GLN A 560 42.15 -8.62 31.88
N LYS A 561 40.90 -8.93 31.52
CA LYS A 561 40.43 -10.30 31.27
C LYS A 561 39.25 -10.29 30.29
N SER A 562 39.49 -9.92 29.04
CA SER A 562 38.51 -10.15 27.97
C SER A 562 38.31 -11.65 27.80
N GLN A 563 37.07 -12.12 27.99
CA GLN A 563 36.72 -13.52 27.79
C GLN A 563 36.87 -13.91 26.33
N THR A 564 37.42 -15.10 26.08
CA THR A 564 37.53 -15.66 24.74
C THR A 564 36.16 -16.13 24.24
N LEU A 565 35.97 -16.27 22.93
CA LEU A 565 34.70 -16.73 22.37
C LEU A 565 34.25 -18.10 22.93
N PRO A 566 35.12 -19.13 23.04
CA PRO A 566 34.75 -20.38 23.71
C PRO A 566 34.41 -20.18 25.20
N GLU A 567 35.16 -19.35 25.92
CA GLU A 567 34.88 -19.07 27.33
C GLU A 567 33.52 -18.41 27.54
N MET A 568 33.12 -17.49 26.65
CA MET A 568 31.80 -16.85 26.71
C MET A 568 30.67 -17.87 26.54
N VAL A 569 30.82 -18.80 25.58
CA VAL A 569 29.87 -19.90 25.37
C VAL A 569 29.76 -20.77 26.60
N LEU A 570 30.91 -21.19 27.16
CA LEU A 570 30.94 -22.02 28.36
C LEU A 570 30.41 -21.29 29.59
N ALA A 571 30.68 -19.99 29.73
CA ALA A 571 30.16 -19.16 30.81
C ALA A 571 28.63 -19.07 30.75
N SER A 572 28.06 -18.81 29.58
CA SER A 572 26.60 -18.79 29.38
C SER A 572 25.95 -20.13 29.75
N LEU A 573 26.54 -21.25 29.30
CA LEU A 573 26.05 -22.58 29.65
C LEU A 573 26.20 -22.94 31.13
N ARG A 574 27.23 -22.41 31.81
CA ARG A 574 27.42 -22.60 33.26
C ARG A 574 26.38 -21.84 34.09
N LEU A 575 25.96 -20.67 33.62
CA LEU A 575 24.91 -19.89 34.26
C LEU A 575 23.55 -20.60 34.18
N GLN A 576 23.33 -21.42 33.14
CA GLN A 576 22.11 -22.23 33.05
C GLN A 576 22.10 -23.30 34.13
N SER A 577 21.14 -23.24 35.06
CA SER A 577 21.06 -24.17 36.20
C SER A 577 20.64 -25.59 35.78
N ASN A 578 19.83 -25.71 34.74
CA ASN A 578 19.28 -26.99 34.27
C ASN A 578 20.25 -27.72 33.32
N ILE A 579 20.80 -28.84 33.78
CA ILE A 579 21.77 -29.66 33.03
C ILE A 579 21.21 -30.26 31.73
N ASN A 580 19.91 -30.58 31.69
CA ASN A 580 19.28 -31.16 30.50
C ASN A 580 19.18 -30.14 29.38
N VAL A 581 18.89 -28.88 29.73
CA VAL A 581 18.82 -27.75 28.78
C VAL A 581 20.19 -27.43 28.21
N ARG A 582 21.27 -27.52 29.02
CA ARG A 582 22.64 -27.36 28.51
C ARG A 582 22.95 -28.32 27.37
N GLY A 583 22.51 -29.58 27.48
CA GLY A 583 22.66 -30.57 26.42
C GLY A 583 21.91 -30.18 25.14
N GLN A 584 20.68 -29.70 25.26
CA GLN A 584 19.86 -29.25 24.12
C GLN A 584 20.44 -27.98 23.45
N LEU A 585 20.92 -27.02 24.24
CA LEU A 585 21.57 -25.81 23.74
C LEU A 585 22.85 -26.12 22.96
N LEU A 586 23.64 -27.10 23.39
CA LEU A 586 24.84 -27.57 22.69
C LEU A 586 24.53 -28.26 21.35
N GLN A 587 23.35 -28.86 21.21
CA GLN A 587 22.89 -29.45 19.93
C GLN A 587 22.56 -28.40 18.87
N ASN A 588 22.28 -27.17 19.29
CA ASN A 588 21.81 -26.10 18.43
C ASN A 588 22.54 -24.80 18.74
N VAL A 589 23.85 -24.76 18.51
CA VAL A 589 24.63 -23.51 18.60
C VAL A 589 24.56 -22.79 17.26
N ILE A 590 24.01 -21.57 17.23
CA ILE A 590 23.79 -20.79 16.00
C ILE A 590 24.73 -19.59 16.02
N LEU A 591 25.63 -19.51 15.04
CA LEU A 591 26.54 -18.38 14.82
C LEU A 591 25.91 -17.35 13.88
N VAL A 592 25.73 -16.13 14.37
CA VAL A 592 25.15 -15.01 13.60
C VAL A 592 26.01 -13.76 13.71
N GLY A 593 25.70 -12.77 12.87
CA GLY A 593 26.44 -11.51 12.80
C GLY A 593 27.33 -11.41 11.56
N GLY A 594 28.09 -10.32 11.46
CA GLY A 594 28.99 -10.08 10.32
C GLY A 594 30.23 -10.98 10.37
N MET A 595 30.73 -11.23 11.58
CA MET A 595 31.97 -12.00 11.78
C MET A 595 31.75 -13.52 11.78
N SER A 596 30.49 -13.99 11.83
CA SER A 596 30.19 -15.43 11.70
C SER A 596 30.58 -16.01 10.33
N GLN A 597 30.80 -15.14 9.34
CA GLN A 597 31.20 -15.48 7.97
C GLN A 597 32.72 -15.68 7.82
N LEU A 598 33.50 -15.56 8.90
CA LEU A 598 34.92 -15.86 8.85
C LEU A 598 35.15 -17.35 8.50
N PRO A 599 35.90 -17.66 7.43
CA PRO A 599 36.17 -19.04 7.04
C PRO A 599 36.85 -19.81 8.17
N GLY A 600 36.39 -21.02 8.48
CA GLY A 600 36.97 -21.90 9.51
C GLY A 600 36.51 -21.63 10.94
N LEU A 601 35.73 -20.55 11.18
CA LEU A 601 35.26 -20.18 12.53
C LEU A 601 34.33 -21.24 13.12
N GLN A 602 33.41 -21.76 12.32
CA GLN A 602 32.42 -22.75 12.73
C GLN A 602 33.09 -24.03 13.23
N GLU A 603 34.04 -24.57 12.48
CA GLU A 603 34.75 -25.80 12.81
C GLU A 603 35.67 -25.63 14.01
N ARG A 604 36.40 -24.50 14.09
CA ARG A 604 37.30 -24.22 15.22
C ARG A 604 36.52 -24.08 16.51
N LEU A 605 35.44 -23.27 16.51
CA LEU A 605 34.61 -23.09 17.69
C LEU A 605 33.94 -24.39 18.13
N ALA A 606 33.45 -25.20 17.20
CA ALA A 606 32.89 -26.51 17.53
C ALA A 606 33.92 -27.42 18.20
N THR A 607 35.16 -27.43 17.71
CA THR A 607 36.25 -28.24 18.28
C THR A 607 36.61 -27.79 19.69
N GLU A 608 36.79 -26.48 19.92
CA GLU A 608 37.06 -25.91 21.25
C GLU A 608 35.94 -26.23 22.25
N ILE A 609 34.67 -26.05 21.84
CA ILE A 609 33.52 -26.38 22.69
C ILE A 609 33.50 -27.88 23.00
N ARG A 610 33.79 -28.78 22.04
CA ARG A 610 33.85 -30.23 22.27
C ARG A 610 34.93 -30.64 23.25
N HIS A 611 36.10 -29.99 23.20
CA HIS A 611 37.16 -30.23 24.17
C HIS A 611 36.75 -29.81 25.59
N CYS A 612 36.02 -28.71 25.72
CA CYS A 612 35.59 -28.18 27.02
C CYS A 612 34.22 -28.70 27.52
N SER A 613 33.41 -29.33 26.67
CA SER A 613 32.01 -29.71 26.96
C SER A 613 31.87 -30.75 28.07
N ARG A 614 32.92 -31.55 28.29
CA ARG A 614 32.98 -32.59 29.34
C ARG A 614 32.61 -32.08 30.74
N TRP A 615 32.91 -30.81 31.01
CA TRP A 615 32.67 -30.18 32.32
C TRP A 615 31.33 -29.44 32.40
N VAL A 616 30.66 -29.24 31.28
CA VAL A 616 29.42 -28.43 31.18
C VAL A 616 28.18 -29.31 31.16
N ALA A 617 28.26 -30.47 30.48
CA ALA A 617 27.19 -31.47 30.41
C ALA A 617 27.76 -32.89 30.69
N PRO A 618 28.09 -33.21 31.95
CA PRO A 618 28.63 -34.53 32.30
C PRO A 618 27.63 -35.66 31.96
N GLY A 619 28.13 -36.71 31.31
CA GLY A 619 27.33 -37.88 30.88
C GLY A 619 26.76 -37.80 29.46
N GLN A 620 26.92 -36.66 28.77
CA GLN A 620 26.50 -36.47 27.38
C GLN A 620 27.69 -36.70 26.43
N SER A 621 27.44 -37.30 25.24
CA SER A 621 28.47 -37.52 24.22
C SER A 621 29.06 -36.19 23.70
N GLN A 622 30.36 -36.17 23.41
CA GLN A 622 31.01 -34.97 22.84
C GLN A 622 30.50 -34.61 21.43
N GLU A 623 29.98 -35.60 20.68
CA GLU A 623 29.43 -35.40 19.34
C GLU A 623 28.11 -34.60 19.34
N ILE A 624 27.52 -34.36 20.51
CA ILE A 624 26.28 -33.59 20.66
C ILE A 624 26.47 -32.14 20.25
N VAL A 625 27.70 -31.61 20.29
CA VAL A 625 27.99 -30.23 19.92
C VAL A 625 27.85 -30.05 18.40
N LYS A 626 26.81 -29.32 18.00
CA LYS A 626 26.57 -28.94 16.61
C LYS A 626 26.46 -27.41 16.52
N VAL A 627 27.46 -26.84 15.87
CA VAL A 627 27.52 -25.42 15.54
C VAL A 627 27.06 -25.23 14.11
N CYS A 628 26.13 -24.31 13.89
CA CYS A 628 25.57 -23.95 12.60
C CYS A 628 25.82 -22.46 12.34
N ALA A 629 26.39 -22.13 11.18
CA ALA A 629 26.53 -20.76 10.70
C ALA A 629 25.63 -20.58 9.46
N PRO A 630 24.37 -20.15 9.60
CA PRO A 630 23.48 -19.96 8.46
C PRO A 630 23.96 -18.80 7.57
N GLU A 631 23.99 -19.01 6.25
CA GLU A 631 24.40 -17.99 5.27
C GLU A 631 23.19 -17.33 4.56
N PRO A 632 23.10 -15.98 4.50
CA PRO A 632 24.04 -15.01 5.09
C PRO A 632 23.79 -14.82 6.59
N GLY A 633 24.84 -14.89 7.40
CA GLY A 633 24.76 -14.77 8.87
C GLY A 633 24.40 -13.36 9.38
N SER A 634 24.64 -12.34 8.56
CA SER A 634 24.41 -10.93 8.91
C SER A 634 22.94 -10.51 8.88
N ILE A 635 22.08 -11.26 8.18
CA ILE A 635 20.66 -10.90 7.99
C ILE A 635 19.70 -11.82 8.74
N GLN A 636 20.20 -12.71 9.62
CA GLN A 636 19.35 -13.70 10.29
C GLN A 636 18.23 -13.08 11.14
N ALA A 637 18.54 -12.02 11.89
CA ALA A 637 17.52 -11.28 12.65
C ALA A 637 16.46 -10.64 11.72
N TRP A 638 16.87 -10.20 10.52
CA TRP A 638 15.95 -9.64 9.53
C TRP A 638 15.04 -10.71 8.91
N ILE A 639 15.58 -11.88 8.58
CA ILE A 639 14.78 -13.05 8.16
C ILE A 639 13.78 -13.41 9.25
N GLY A 640 14.22 -13.50 10.51
CA GLY A 640 13.36 -13.75 11.66
C GLY A 640 12.24 -12.73 11.79
N GLY A 641 12.56 -11.44 11.67
CA GLY A 641 11.57 -10.35 11.70
C GLY A 641 10.54 -10.47 10.57
N SER A 642 10.98 -10.84 9.36
CA SER A 642 10.08 -11.04 8.21
C SER A 642 9.13 -12.24 8.40
N LEU A 643 9.56 -13.27 9.12
CA LEU A 643 8.73 -14.42 9.49
C LEU A 643 7.75 -14.03 10.61
N LEU A 644 8.22 -13.29 11.62
CA LEU A 644 7.37 -12.80 12.71
C LEU A 644 6.24 -11.91 12.18
N ALA A 645 6.53 -11.05 11.19
CA ALA A 645 5.54 -10.20 10.53
C ALA A 645 4.40 -10.98 9.85
N GLN A 646 4.64 -12.23 9.46
CA GLN A 646 3.64 -13.10 8.83
C GLN A 646 2.84 -13.92 9.86
N CYS A 647 3.29 -13.98 11.11
CA CYS A 647 2.61 -14.71 12.18
C CYS A 647 1.49 -13.86 12.79
N GLU A 648 0.36 -14.49 13.14
CA GLU A 648 -0.74 -13.78 13.80
C GLU A 648 -0.38 -13.27 15.21
N VAL A 649 0.56 -13.94 15.87
CA VAL A 649 1.07 -13.61 17.22
C VAL A 649 1.59 -12.17 17.30
N ILE A 650 2.04 -11.59 16.18
CA ILE A 650 2.53 -10.21 16.17
C ILE A 650 1.49 -9.20 16.66
N LYS A 651 0.19 -9.48 16.46
CA LYS A 651 -0.90 -8.60 16.91
C LYS A 651 -0.92 -8.42 18.42
N ASP A 652 -0.43 -9.42 19.15
CA ASP A 652 -0.37 -9.41 20.62
C ASP A 652 0.94 -8.81 21.15
N LEU A 653 1.96 -8.69 20.30
CA LEU A 653 3.30 -8.17 20.65
C LEU A 653 3.51 -6.71 20.26
N VAL A 654 2.58 -6.14 19.50
CA VAL A 654 2.66 -4.77 18.98
C VAL A 654 2.06 -3.79 19.97
N VAL A 655 2.80 -2.72 20.28
CA VAL A 655 2.29 -1.56 21.01
C VAL A 655 1.70 -0.57 20.02
N SER A 656 0.43 -0.21 20.18
CA SER A 656 -0.19 0.87 19.40
C SER A 656 0.13 2.23 19.99
N ARG A 657 0.10 3.28 19.15
CA ARG A 657 0.31 4.65 19.60
C ARG A 657 -0.69 5.10 20.67
N GLU A 658 -1.95 4.67 20.54
CA GLU A 658 -2.99 4.97 21.54
C GLU A 658 -2.67 4.34 22.89
N ALA A 659 -2.18 3.10 22.89
CA ALA A 659 -1.79 2.39 24.10
C ALA A 659 -0.58 3.07 24.75
N TYR A 660 0.43 3.44 23.95
CA TYR A 660 1.59 4.21 24.40
C TYR A 660 1.19 5.56 25.03
N GLN A 661 0.25 6.30 24.44
CA GLN A 661 -0.21 7.59 24.99
C GLN A 661 -0.95 7.46 26.33
N ARG A 662 -1.63 6.33 26.57
CA ARG A 662 -2.36 6.09 27.83
C ARG A 662 -1.44 5.64 28.96
N SER A 663 -0.47 4.78 28.66
CA SER A 663 0.35 4.09 29.67
C SER A 663 1.79 4.61 29.74
N GLY A 664 2.20 5.45 28.80
CA GLY A 664 3.56 5.99 28.72
C GLY A 664 4.58 4.99 28.16
N PRO A 665 5.88 5.36 28.19
CA PRO A 665 6.95 4.58 27.57
C PRO A 665 7.25 3.25 28.27
N GLU A 666 6.79 3.08 29.51
CA GLU A 666 7.00 1.85 30.29
C GLU A 666 6.26 0.63 29.72
N MET A 667 5.18 0.85 28.95
CA MET A 667 4.37 -0.21 28.34
C MET A 667 5.19 -1.15 27.44
N VAL A 668 6.30 -0.67 26.90
CA VAL A 668 7.20 -1.45 26.05
C VAL A 668 7.74 -2.68 26.77
N HIS A 669 7.97 -2.60 28.08
CA HIS A 669 8.59 -3.69 28.84
C HIS A 669 7.62 -4.83 29.13
N SER A 670 6.31 -4.59 29.12
CA SER A 670 5.33 -5.66 29.35
C SER A 670 5.18 -6.60 28.14
N LEU A 671 5.59 -6.16 26.95
CA LEU A 671 5.45 -6.89 25.68
C LEU A 671 6.79 -7.26 25.03
N PHE A 672 7.90 -6.89 25.66
CA PHE A 672 9.24 -7.20 25.15
C PHE A 672 9.55 -8.69 25.32
N ILE A 673 9.86 -9.36 24.21
CA ILE A 673 10.35 -10.74 24.15
C ILE A 673 11.83 -10.76 23.81
#